data_AF-A0A849Q5Q5-F1
#
_entry.id   AF-A0A849Q5Q5-F1
#
_cell.length_a   1.000
_cell.length_b   1.000
_cell.length_c   1.000
_cell.angle_alpha   90.00
_cell.angle_beta   90.00
_cell.angle_gamma   90.00
#
_symmetry.space_group_name_H-M   'P 1'
#
loop_
_entity.id
_entity.type
_entity.pdbx_description
1 polymer ?
#
loop_
_entity_poly.entity_id
_entity_poly.type
_entity_poly.pdbx_seq_one_letter_code
_entity_poly.pdbx_strand_id
1 'polypeptide(L)'
;MRNARFMITLAGAILLLIIAFSMSAMAEEETPPPGGDWFVMDTKEFTGKTGYVEGNVFVMMNAQFTIEDSTLTINHSFIVNAHASLVIKNSTIKFDSTIDMESRFEVMEDATVTIIDGDMDRLTTNDASVIMSNTSINYDWLVMLNSTFTMRNSFVYDCGEYTPGPFVDAGLLINTNNAVIEGTNISGGYYGIIADGANALVLDNVTVSDCEIGLLMVGTRDSQVNRCKFLNNTIYGVQMRGFIGNVRFESSVIAGNGEANVYMVLTSGFSNTLINCTIGPGGKVGMYLDEVLDWEIRDNSIIGCQIGIDINAGELNFVNTKVSDCTVGVNVIGDAVIRFEDLHLTNTSIDVDTEPRVNITAVTRMRWEDVTGNLACVLETVLSGILELENCQLSFETRQGVPTGLRTPRRGTMNIYNSTMDSPVSGEWIGHMADGSRVEFKWTTFLNLGTLKTGPREMGLFIGGSGTVEEVEVRDSLVGLVIGRASANFENITIRDCQTGIVTDGALGIGGADIRGLLMERCNTSVVARSDGSLSVIEGVFHLGSGTGFDLSNSTVSLRDSWVSAPAPGELTAVLRDISILNLINSVSSYDFSIGSNLNSVNIFWYLNLTLRYLSDGSPLSDAKVSIKEFNGLPVKTDLDAGPAGVIEKIELRERSLTPDEVITTPHTVTVTLGGLEDSFTILMDGSKDHTFDLDNYPPVLAILSPEDGSLHNVTTITFTGEAWDAVITETEGLRSMAYRVDGGNWTPMDLPAVKAWTFDVTLEDGFHVVEVEVYDNIGNYNTDSVTVELDAAPPDLIVLAPEEGLVTNQTGLLVIGVCDPGAEVT
;
A
#
# COMPACT_ATOMS: atom_id res chain seq x y z
N MET A 1 0.74 8.29 63.60
CA MET A 1 -0.10 9.28 64.33
C MET A 1 -1.59 8.93 64.41
N ARG A 2 -2.01 7.69 64.07
CA ARG A 2 -3.41 7.21 64.20
C ARG A 2 -3.96 7.20 65.64
N ASN A 3 -3.09 7.17 66.66
CA ASN A 3 -3.52 7.04 68.05
C ASN A 3 -3.92 8.36 68.74
N ALA A 4 -3.60 9.52 68.15
CA ALA A 4 -3.93 10.82 68.76
C ALA A 4 -5.35 11.32 68.38
N ARG A 5 -5.82 11.00 67.15
CA ARG A 5 -7.18 11.33 66.69
C ARG A 5 -8.25 10.46 67.37
N PHE A 6 -7.97 9.18 67.62
CA PHE A 6 -8.88 8.25 68.32
C PHE A 6 -9.16 8.65 69.79
N MET A 7 -8.23 9.38 70.43
CA MET A 7 -8.38 9.81 71.84
C MET A 7 -9.25 11.07 72.00
N ILE A 8 -9.40 11.90 70.96
CA ILE A 8 -10.25 13.10 71.01
C ILE A 8 -11.72 12.75 70.73
N THR A 9 -11.99 11.80 69.83
CA THR A 9 -13.34 11.27 69.56
C THR A 9 -13.86 10.41 70.73
N LEU A 10 -13.01 9.64 71.41
CA LEU A 10 -13.41 8.85 72.58
C LEU A 10 -13.75 9.73 73.80
N ALA A 11 -13.04 10.86 73.98
CA ALA A 11 -13.34 11.82 75.04
C ALA A 11 -14.64 12.60 74.78
N GLY A 12 -14.94 12.92 73.52
CA GLY A 12 -16.21 13.52 73.09
C GLY A 12 -17.40 12.55 73.21
N ALA A 13 -17.22 11.29 72.79
CA ALA A 13 -18.25 10.24 72.88
C ALA A 13 -18.63 9.91 74.33
N ILE A 14 -17.68 9.93 75.27
CA ILE A 14 -17.96 9.73 76.71
C ILE A 14 -18.73 10.92 77.31
N LEU A 15 -18.50 12.14 76.83
CA LEU A 15 -19.26 13.33 77.26
C LEU A 15 -20.68 13.37 76.65
N LEU A 16 -20.83 12.95 75.39
CA LEU A 16 -22.14 12.81 74.72
C LEU A 16 -23.00 11.68 75.34
N LEU A 17 -22.40 10.57 75.76
CA LEU A 17 -23.13 9.50 76.46
C LEU A 17 -23.72 9.98 77.79
N ILE A 18 -23.04 10.90 78.48
CA ILE A 18 -23.49 11.48 79.75
C ILE A 18 -24.65 12.48 79.53
N ILE A 19 -24.65 13.22 78.41
CA ILE A 19 -25.72 14.16 78.05
C ILE A 19 -26.96 13.42 77.53
N ALA A 20 -26.80 12.37 76.72
CA ALA A 20 -27.89 11.54 76.21
C ALA A 20 -28.72 10.87 77.32
N PHE A 21 -28.08 10.46 78.43
CA PHE A 21 -28.77 9.91 79.59
C PHE A 21 -29.63 10.94 80.35
N SER A 22 -29.42 12.25 80.13
CA SER A 22 -30.15 13.33 80.80
C SER A 22 -31.31 13.95 79.99
N MET A 23 -31.42 13.64 78.69
CA MET A 23 -32.38 14.30 77.77
C MET A 23 -33.59 13.45 77.38
N SER A 24 -33.78 12.28 77.99
CA SER A 24 -34.90 11.35 77.75
C SER A 24 -36.30 11.90 78.13
N ALA A 25 -36.43 13.20 78.37
CA ALA A 25 -37.68 13.86 78.76
C ALA A 25 -38.02 15.15 77.96
N MET A 26 -37.30 15.48 76.88
CA MET A 26 -37.70 16.56 75.97
C MET A 26 -38.37 15.97 74.73
N ALA A 27 -39.59 16.42 74.43
CA ALA A 27 -40.34 16.01 73.25
C ALA A 27 -39.48 16.22 71.99
N GLU A 28 -39.41 15.21 71.12
CA GLU A 28 -38.78 15.33 69.81
C GLU A 28 -39.49 16.42 69.00
N GLU A 29 -38.84 17.57 68.83
CA GLU A 29 -39.34 18.58 67.91
C GLU A 29 -39.13 18.08 66.47
N GLU A 30 -40.21 18.03 65.68
CA GLU A 30 -40.17 17.74 64.23
C GLU A 30 -39.35 18.77 63.41
N THR A 31 -38.92 19.86 64.05
CA THR A 31 -38.20 20.99 63.45
C THR A 31 -36.82 21.17 64.13
N PRO A 32 -35.89 21.89 63.49
CA PRO A 32 -34.64 22.32 64.12
C PRO A 32 -34.90 23.05 65.45
N PRO A 33 -34.02 22.91 66.46
CA PRO A 33 -34.15 23.62 67.72
C PRO A 33 -33.98 25.13 67.51
N PRO A 34 -34.52 25.99 68.40
CA PRO A 34 -34.43 27.45 68.28
C PRO A 34 -33.00 28.03 68.29
N GLY A 35 -31.99 27.24 68.65
CA GLY A 35 -30.56 27.58 68.62
C GLY A 35 -29.68 26.39 69.01
N GLY A 36 -28.40 26.42 68.60
CA GLY A 36 -27.42 25.35 68.87
C GLY A 36 -27.50 24.11 67.96
N ASP A 37 -26.94 22.99 68.46
CA ASP A 37 -26.85 21.71 67.74
C ASP A 37 -28.21 20.97 67.67
N TRP A 38 -28.46 20.26 66.57
CA TRP A 38 -29.61 19.39 66.39
C TRP A 38 -29.24 17.91 66.49
N PHE A 39 -29.70 17.24 67.55
CA PHE A 39 -29.50 15.80 67.75
C PHE A 39 -30.73 15.00 67.30
N VAL A 40 -30.58 14.15 66.29
CA VAL A 40 -31.60 13.21 65.79
C VAL A 40 -31.35 11.85 66.43
N MET A 41 -32.22 11.43 67.36
CA MET A 41 -31.99 10.27 68.25
C MET A 41 -32.65 8.97 67.77
N ASP A 42 -33.81 9.04 67.09
CA ASP A 42 -34.58 7.88 66.61
C ASP A 42 -34.93 8.01 65.10
N THR A 43 -36.10 7.53 64.66
CA THR A 43 -36.58 7.72 63.28
C THR A 43 -37.25 9.07 63.12
N LYS A 44 -36.80 9.87 62.16
CA LYS A 44 -37.27 11.23 61.94
C LYS A 44 -37.47 11.54 60.46
N GLU A 45 -38.54 12.27 60.17
CA GLU A 45 -38.88 12.75 58.83
C GLU A 45 -38.96 14.29 58.82
N PHE A 46 -38.24 14.91 57.88
CA PHE A 46 -38.26 16.33 57.60
C PHE A 46 -38.74 16.53 56.17
N THR A 47 -40.06 16.61 56.02
CA THR A 47 -40.74 16.60 54.71
C THR A 47 -41.47 17.90 54.43
N GLY A 48 -41.27 18.50 53.25
CA GLY A 48 -41.95 19.73 52.81
C GLY A 48 -41.62 20.97 53.64
N LYS A 49 -40.45 21.02 54.29
CA LYS A 49 -40.09 22.02 55.30
C LYS A 49 -38.84 22.82 54.91
N THR A 50 -38.72 24.04 55.45
CA THR A 50 -37.48 24.83 55.44
C THR A 50 -36.98 24.98 56.87
N GLY A 51 -35.71 24.66 57.11
CA GLY A 51 -35.10 24.67 58.44
C GLY A 51 -33.73 25.36 58.46
N TYR A 52 -33.38 25.94 59.61
CA TYR A 52 -32.06 26.50 59.89
C TYR A 52 -31.52 25.92 61.18
N VAL A 53 -30.26 25.49 61.19
CA VAL A 53 -29.55 24.96 62.36
C VAL A 53 -28.32 25.84 62.60
N GLU A 54 -28.29 26.54 63.74
CA GLU A 54 -27.18 27.43 64.13
C GLU A 54 -25.90 26.64 64.48
N GLY A 55 -26.06 25.40 64.96
CA GLY A 55 -24.96 24.48 65.27
C GLY A 55 -24.77 23.36 64.24
N ASN A 56 -24.34 22.21 64.73
CA ASN A 56 -24.17 20.98 63.97
C ASN A 56 -25.48 20.18 63.91
N VAL A 57 -25.65 19.37 62.87
CA VAL A 57 -26.66 18.32 62.81
C VAL A 57 -26.00 16.98 63.12
N PHE A 58 -26.45 16.28 64.16
CA PHE A 58 -25.98 14.95 64.53
C PHE A 58 -27.10 13.92 64.31
N VAL A 59 -26.94 13.03 63.35
CA VAL A 59 -27.74 11.81 63.25
C VAL A 59 -27.07 10.77 64.13
N MET A 60 -27.70 10.44 65.26
CA MET A 60 -27.09 9.65 66.33
C MET A 60 -27.08 8.17 65.98
N MET A 61 -26.27 7.39 66.71
CA MET A 61 -26.09 5.95 66.46
C MET A 61 -27.44 5.21 66.44
N ASN A 62 -27.69 4.45 65.37
CA ASN A 62 -28.95 3.73 65.08
C ASN A 62 -30.18 4.61 64.75
N ALA A 63 -30.04 5.93 64.66
CA ALA A 63 -31.12 6.81 64.22
C ALA A 63 -31.34 6.71 62.70
N GLN A 64 -32.56 7.03 62.25
CA GLN A 64 -32.91 7.10 60.83
C GLN A 64 -33.46 8.49 60.53
N PHE A 65 -32.86 9.21 59.59
CA PHE A 65 -33.29 10.55 59.22
C PHE A 65 -33.63 10.63 57.74
N THR A 66 -34.86 11.02 57.43
CA THR A 66 -35.31 11.25 56.04
C THR A 66 -35.59 12.75 55.85
N ILE A 67 -35.01 13.34 54.82
CA ILE A 67 -35.23 14.71 54.36
C ILE A 67 -35.84 14.62 52.96
N GLU A 68 -37.09 15.05 52.80
CA GLU A 68 -37.82 14.96 51.52
C GLU A 68 -38.48 16.29 51.17
N ASP A 69 -38.43 16.70 49.90
CA ASP A 69 -39.04 17.95 49.40
C ASP A 69 -38.73 19.18 50.29
N SER A 70 -37.49 19.27 50.81
CA SER A 70 -37.14 20.18 51.90
C SER A 70 -35.87 20.98 51.65
N THR A 71 -35.69 22.07 52.40
CA THR A 71 -34.44 22.83 52.45
C THR A 71 -33.94 22.91 53.89
N LEU A 72 -32.70 22.49 54.13
CA LEU A 72 -32.05 22.57 55.43
C LEU A 72 -30.74 23.36 55.33
N THR A 73 -30.69 24.50 56.02
CA THR A 73 -29.48 25.31 56.14
C THR A 73 -28.81 25.02 57.48
N ILE A 74 -27.49 24.83 57.46
CA ILE A 74 -26.68 24.41 58.60
C ILE A 74 -25.47 25.33 58.68
N ASN A 75 -25.25 25.97 59.83
CA ASN A 75 -24.14 26.89 59.99
C ASN A 75 -22.81 26.19 60.31
N HIS A 76 -22.82 24.94 60.81
CA HIS A 76 -21.60 24.13 61.02
C HIS A 76 -21.67 22.79 60.26
N SER A 77 -21.44 21.65 60.92
CA SER A 77 -21.30 20.35 60.27
C SER A 77 -22.58 19.50 60.30
N PHE A 78 -22.76 18.64 59.29
CA PHE A 78 -23.73 17.56 59.24
C PHE A 78 -22.99 16.23 59.46
N ILE A 79 -23.26 15.57 60.58
CA ILE A 79 -22.55 14.36 61.01
C ILE A 79 -23.55 13.20 61.11
N VAL A 80 -23.31 12.15 60.32
CA VAL A 80 -24.03 10.88 60.37
C VAL A 80 -23.18 9.87 61.13
N ASN A 81 -23.53 9.59 62.38
CA ASN A 81 -22.77 8.69 63.25
C ASN A 81 -22.85 7.23 62.79
N ALA A 82 -21.98 6.39 63.35
CA ALA A 82 -21.92 4.97 63.05
C ALA A 82 -23.28 4.28 63.20
N HIS A 83 -23.58 3.34 62.30
CA HIS A 83 -24.85 2.60 62.22
C HIS A 83 -26.12 3.46 62.03
N ALA A 84 -26.00 4.77 61.82
CA ALA A 84 -27.14 5.63 61.51
C ALA A 84 -27.48 5.57 60.01
N SER A 85 -28.71 5.95 59.66
CA SER A 85 -29.16 6.06 58.27
C SER A 85 -29.67 7.45 57.94
N LEU A 86 -29.26 7.99 56.80
CA LEU A 86 -29.75 9.26 56.24
C LEU A 86 -30.26 9.05 54.82
N VAL A 87 -31.46 9.54 54.53
CA VAL A 87 -32.04 9.61 53.19
C VAL A 87 -32.35 11.07 52.86
N ILE A 88 -31.83 11.56 51.74
CA ILE A 88 -32.14 12.89 51.20
C ILE A 88 -32.78 12.70 49.84
N LYS A 89 -33.99 13.24 49.66
CA LYS A 89 -34.77 13.08 48.43
C LYS A 89 -35.34 14.42 47.99
N ASN A 90 -35.10 14.81 46.73
CA ASN A 90 -35.58 16.09 46.18
C ASN A 90 -35.42 17.27 47.16
N SER A 91 -34.22 17.40 47.74
CA SER A 91 -34.00 18.31 48.86
C SER A 91 -32.69 19.06 48.75
N THR A 92 -32.63 20.24 49.35
CA THR A 92 -31.45 21.11 49.35
C THR A 92 -30.82 21.19 50.74
N ILE A 93 -29.55 20.82 50.85
CA ILE A 93 -28.72 21.03 52.05
C ILE A 93 -27.75 22.18 51.77
N LYS A 94 -27.71 23.15 52.68
CA LYS A 94 -26.90 24.36 52.56
C LYS A 94 -25.98 24.54 53.75
N PHE A 95 -24.68 24.64 53.51
CA PHE A 95 -23.70 25.00 54.54
C PHE A 95 -23.49 26.52 54.56
N ASP A 96 -23.79 27.16 55.68
CA ASP A 96 -23.86 28.62 55.82
C ASP A 96 -22.70 29.22 56.64
N SER A 97 -21.69 28.41 56.99
CA SER A 97 -20.54 28.92 57.73
C SER A 97 -19.81 29.99 56.93
N THR A 98 -19.36 31.02 57.66
CA THR A 98 -18.44 32.05 57.15
C THR A 98 -17.02 31.86 57.66
N ILE A 99 -16.72 30.71 58.27
CA ILE A 99 -15.44 30.39 58.88
C ILE A 99 -14.82 29.21 58.14
N ASP A 100 -13.62 29.43 57.62
CA ASP A 100 -12.79 28.42 56.96
C ASP A 100 -12.68 27.14 57.81
N MET A 101 -12.79 25.99 57.16
CA MET A 101 -12.62 24.64 57.71
C MET A 101 -13.66 24.19 58.77
N GLU A 102 -14.70 24.97 59.01
CA GLU A 102 -15.69 24.70 60.08
C GLU A 102 -16.84 23.79 59.65
N SER A 103 -17.25 23.85 58.37
CA SER A 103 -18.38 23.06 57.84
C SER A 103 -17.92 21.76 57.20
N ARG A 104 -18.53 20.65 57.63
CA ARG A 104 -18.28 19.31 57.08
C ARG A 104 -19.58 18.54 56.89
N PHE A 105 -19.66 17.74 55.84
CA PHE A 105 -20.57 16.61 55.75
C PHE A 105 -19.78 15.33 56.07
N GLU A 106 -19.99 14.75 57.24
CA GLU A 106 -19.26 13.57 57.69
C GLU A 106 -20.17 12.35 57.80
N VAL A 107 -19.84 11.30 57.05
CA VAL A 107 -20.46 9.98 57.12
C VAL A 107 -19.48 9.06 57.83
N MET A 108 -19.77 8.73 59.09
CA MET A 108 -18.89 7.90 59.91
C MET A 108 -18.93 6.43 59.50
N GLU A 109 -18.01 5.64 60.08
CA GLU A 109 -17.89 4.21 59.82
C GLU A 109 -19.21 3.47 60.07
N ASP A 110 -19.56 2.52 59.20
CA ASP A 110 -20.81 1.73 59.23
C ASP A 110 -22.13 2.53 59.08
N ALA A 111 -22.08 3.82 58.78
CA ALA A 111 -23.28 4.61 58.47
C ALA A 111 -23.83 4.31 57.06
N THR A 112 -25.12 4.59 56.83
CA THR A 112 -25.76 4.43 55.51
C THR A 112 -26.35 5.75 55.04
N VAL A 113 -25.92 6.25 53.88
CA VAL A 113 -26.43 7.49 53.30
C VAL A 113 -26.92 7.26 51.87
N THR A 114 -28.14 7.72 51.60
CA THR A 114 -28.76 7.70 50.27
C THR A 114 -29.22 9.12 49.90
N ILE A 115 -28.78 9.62 48.75
CA ILE A 115 -29.15 10.93 48.22
C ILE A 115 -29.69 10.72 46.81
N ILE A 116 -30.93 11.13 46.56
CA ILE A 116 -31.63 10.90 45.31
C ILE A 116 -32.50 12.09 44.93
N ASP A 117 -32.87 12.17 43.66
CA ASP A 117 -33.95 13.03 43.16
C ASP A 117 -35.34 12.48 43.53
N GLY A 118 -36.39 13.17 43.10
CA GLY A 118 -37.77 12.81 43.40
C GLY A 118 -38.27 11.58 42.65
N ASP A 119 -37.82 11.42 41.40
CA ASP A 119 -38.36 10.43 40.45
C ASP A 119 -37.34 9.46 39.82
N MET A 120 -36.04 9.59 40.13
CA MET A 120 -34.94 8.78 39.59
C MET A 120 -34.72 8.93 38.07
N ASP A 121 -35.28 9.97 37.44
CA ASP A 121 -35.07 10.30 36.04
C ASP A 121 -34.01 11.40 35.88
N ARG A 122 -32.95 11.08 35.14
CA ARG A 122 -31.82 12.00 34.88
C ARG A 122 -32.21 13.22 34.02
N LEU A 123 -33.34 13.18 33.31
CA LEU A 123 -33.79 14.26 32.44
C LEU A 123 -34.60 15.34 33.19
N THR A 124 -35.09 15.00 34.38
CA THR A 124 -35.84 15.89 35.27
C THR A 124 -34.87 16.43 36.33
N THR A 125 -34.37 17.64 36.12
CA THR A 125 -33.36 18.25 37.02
C THR A 125 -33.97 19.14 38.10
N ASN A 126 -35.27 19.43 38.01
CA ASN A 126 -35.95 20.35 38.95
C ASN A 126 -36.16 19.73 40.33
N ASP A 127 -36.11 18.41 40.41
CA ASP A 127 -36.31 17.61 41.61
C ASP A 127 -35.03 16.92 42.09
N ALA A 128 -33.87 17.35 41.57
CA ALA A 128 -32.57 16.88 42.01
C ALA A 128 -32.29 17.31 43.45
N SER A 129 -31.67 16.44 44.24
CA SER A 129 -31.11 16.86 45.53
C SER A 129 -29.86 17.71 45.31
N VAL A 130 -29.70 18.76 46.11
CA VAL A 130 -28.62 19.75 45.99
C VAL A 130 -27.89 19.88 47.32
N ILE A 131 -26.57 19.70 47.32
CA ILE A 131 -25.72 19.90 48.49
C ILE A 131 -24.72 21.00 48.12
N MET A 132 -24.74 22.11 48.84
CA MET A 132 -23.99 23.31 48.43
C MET A 132 -23.48 24.12 49.63
N SER A 133 -22.43 24.90 49.39
CA SER A 133 -22.18 26.06 50.23
C SER A 133 -23.19 27.16 49.94
N ASN A 134 -23.59 27.91 50.97
CA ASN A 134 -24.43 29.10 50.88
C ASN A 134 -23.60 30.39 51.02
N THR A 135 -22.29 30.26 51.23
CA THR A 135 -21.34 31.37 51.36
C THR A 135 -20.23 31.23 50.32
N SER A 136 -19.22 32.09 50.37
CA SER A 136 -18.01 31.95 49.55
C SER A 136 -17.00 30.94 50.11
N ILE A 137 -17.32 30.29 51.23
CA ILE A 137 -16.45 29.33 51.91
C ILE A 137 -16.91 27.92 51.54
N ASN A 138 -16.00 27.07 51.09
CA ASN A 138 -16.31 25.68 50.73
C ASN A 138 -16.51 24.84 52.00
N TYR A 139 -17.23 23.73 51.89
CA TYR A 139 -17.37 22.72 52.96
C TYR A 139 -16.64 21.44 52.58
N ASP A 140 -16.15 20.66 53.55
CA ASP A 140 -15.52 19.36 53.28
C ASP A 140 -16.56 18.22 53.33
N TRP A 141 -16.37 17.15 52.56
CA TRP A 141 -17.23 15.97 52.64
C TRP A 141 -16.41 14.68 52.79
N LEU A 142 -16.64 13.98 53.90
CA LEU A 142 -15.94 12.77 54.28
C LEU A 142 -16.91 11.57 54.30
N VAL A 143 -16.62 10.55 53.51
CA VAL A 143 -17.31 9.24 53.54
C VAL A 143 -16.35 8.17 54.01
N MET A 144 -16.50 7.76 55.27
CA MET A 144 -15.54 6.92 55.99
C MET A 144 -15.75 5.42 55.75
N LEU A 145 -14.73 4.63 56.12
CA LEU A 145 -14.64 3.18 55.95
C LEU A 145 -15.91 2.43 56.37
N ASN A 146 -16.23 1.34 55.66
CA ASN A 146 -17.38 0.46 55.93
C ASN A 146 -18.78 1.11 55.86
N SER A 147 -18.88 2.41 55.56
CA SER A 147 -20.16 3.06 55.29
C SER A 147 -20.75 2.64 53.94
N THR A 148 -22.08 2.68 53.81
CA THR A 148 -22.77 2.53 52.52
C THR A 148 -23.17 3.91 52.01
N PHE A 149 -22.72 4.27 50.81
CA PHE A 149 -22.99 5.58 50.23
C PHE A 149 -23.58 5.44 48.83
N THR A 150 -24.73 6.07 48.61
CA THR A 150 -25.40 6.10 47.31
C THR A 150 -25.86 7.52 47.01
N MET A 151 -25.48 8.06 45.87
CA MET A 151 -25.92 9.37 45.39
C MET A 151 -26.33 9.29 43.93
N ARG A 152 -27.58 9.66 43.60
CA ARG A 152 -28.07 9.64 42.23
C ARG A 152 -28.72 10.95 41.82
N ASN A 153 -28.51 11.34 40.57
CA ASN A 153 -29.20 12.44 39.89
C ASN A 153 -29.24 13.72 40.75
N SER A 154 -28.09 14.07 41.33
CA SER A 154 -27.97 15.15 42.30
C SER A 154 -26.98 16.23 41.83
N PHE A 155 -26.92 17.34 42.57
CA PHE A 155 -25.93 18.39 42.38
C PHE A 155 -25.13 18.61 43.66
N VAL A 156 -23.82 18.75 43.50
CA VAL A 156 -22.88 19.08 44.57
C VAL A 156 -22.08 20.30 44.14
N TYR A 157 -22.14 21.38 44.92
CA TYR A 157 -21.44 22.62 44.62
C TYR A 157 -20.50 22.99 45.76
N ASP A 158 -19.32 23.52 45.43
CA ASP A 158 -18.38 24.16 46.36
C ASP A 158 -17.94 23.22 47.51
N CYS A 159 -17.79 21.93 47.17
CA CYS A 159 -17.32 20.89 48.08
C CYS A 159 -15.79 20.78 48.00
N GLY A 160 -15.10 21.01 49.11
CA GLY A 160 -13.67 20.85 49.28
C GLY A 160 -12.93 22.18 49.36
N GLU A 161 -12.39 22.48 50.54
CA GLU A 161 -11.60 23.68 50.79
C GLU A 161 -10.09 23.39 50.74
N TYR A 162 -9.30 24.28 50.14
CA TYR A 162 -7.84 24.12 50.10
C TYR A 162 -7.22 24.23 51.49
N THR A 163 -6.65 23.13 51.99
CA THR A 163 -5.87 23.12 53.23
C THR A 163 -4.36 22.98 52.95
N PRO A 164 -3.51 23.95 53.31
CA PRO A 164 -2.06 23.79 53.23
C PRO A 164 -1.57 22.72 54.22
N GLY A 165 -1.19 21.54 53.73
CA GLY A 165 -0.70 20.43 54.57
C GLY A 165 -0.75 19.08 53.86
N PRO A 166 -0.34 17.98 54.51
CA PRO A 166 -0.36 16.63 53.91
C PRO A 166 -1.76 15.99 53.87
N PHE A 167 -2.81 16.72 54.20
CA PHE A 167 -4.18 16.19 54.32
C PHE A 167 -4.90 16.35 52.98
N VAL A 168 -5.56 15.28 52.54
CA VAL A 168 -6.17 15.14 51.20
C VAL A 168 -7.69 15.29 51.28
N ASP A 169 -8.21 16.01 52.27
CA ASP A 169 -9.64 16.03 52.61
C ASP A 169 -10.40 17.16 51.88
N ALA A 170 -9.83 17.73 50.83
CA ALA A 170 -10.27 18.95 50.16
C ALA A 170 -11.24 18.68 48.98
N GLY A 171 -12.26 17.84 49.18
CA GLY A 171 -13.25 17.47 48.15
C GLY A 171 -14.31 16.51 48.67
N LEU A 172 -15.05 15.85 47.76
CA LEU A 172 -15.86 14.68 48.11
C LEU A 172 -14.95 13.46 48.29
N LEU A 173 -14.54 13.22 49.54
CA LEU A 173 -13.68 12.10 49.90
C LEU A 173 -14.50 10.83 50.10
N ILE A 174 -14.24 9.84 49.25
CA ILE A 174 -14.80 8.49 49.32
C ILE A 174 -13.69 7.55 49.78
N ASN A 175 -13.76 7.11 51.03
CA ASN A 175 -12.88 6.12 51.64
C ASN A 175 -13.71 4.98 52.22
N THR A 176 -14.62 4.45 51.40
CA THR A 176 -15.46 3.31 51.77
C THR A 176 -15.53 2.27 50.65
N ASN A 177 -16.18 1.15 50.97
CA ASN A 177 -16.44 0.08 50.02
C ASN A 177 -17.87 0.21 49.45
N ASN A 178 -18.07 -0.10 48.17
CA ASN A 178 -19.37 -0.15 47.50
C ASN A 178 -20.11 1.20 47.40
N ALA A 179 -19.38 2.31 47.31
CA ALA A 179 -19.99 3.61 47.05
C ALA A 179 -20.50 3.70 45.60
N VAL A 180 -21.69 4.26 45.39
CA VAL A 180 -22.29 4.43 44.05
C VAL A 180 -22.68 5.90 43.86
N ILE A 181 -22.14 6.53 42.82
CA ILE A 181 -22.50 7.88 42.39
C ILE A 181 -22.90 7.84 40.92
N GLU A 182 -24.11 8.33 40.62
CA GLU A 182 -24.74 8.12 39.32
C GLU A 182 -25.48 9.37 38.84
N GLY A 183 -25.22 9.84 37.62
CA GLY A 183 -25.98 10.97 37.04
C GLY A 183 -25.83 12.30 37.79
N THR A 184 -24.80 12.43 38.63
CA THR A 184 -24.59 13.59 39.50
C THR A 184 -23.59 14.58 38.91
N ASN A 185 -23.83 15.87 39.13
CA ASN A 185 -22.92 16.94 38.75
C ASN A 185 -22.22 17.53 39.99
N ILE A 186 -20.91 17.66 39.93
CA ILE A 186 -20.06 18.16 41.01
C ILE A 186 -19.19 19.30 40.48
N SER A 187 -19.17 20.47 41.13
CA SER A 187 -18.33 21.58 40.67
C SER A 187 -17.93 22.58 41.77
N GLY A 188 -16.89 23.39 41.51
CA GLY A 188 -16.48 24.53 42.34
C GLY A 188 -15.60 24.17 43.55
N GLY A 189 -15.26 22.89 43.72
CA GLY A 189 -14.39 22.39 44.77
C GLY A 189 -12.89 22.50 44.47
N TYR A 190 -12.03 22.33 45.48
CA TYR A 190 -10.60 22.14 45.24
C TYR A 190 -10.35 20.81 44.50
N TYR A 191 -10.70 19.68 45.13
CA TYR A 191 -10.90 18.40 44.42
C TYR A 191 -12.40 18.18 44.21
N GLY A 192 -12.79 17.68 43.04
CA GLY A 192 -14.18 17.23 42.84
C GLY A 192 -14.49 15.96 43.62
N ILE A 193 -13.85 14.85 43.25
CA ILE A 193 -13.97 13.54 43.94
C ILE A 193 -12.58 13.04 44.32
N ILE A 194 -12.46 12.49 45.53
CA ILE A 194 -11.24 11.86 46.02
C ILE A 194 -11.57 10.41 46.40
N ALA A 195 -11.11 9.45 45.62
CA ALA A 195 -11.20 8.03 45.91
C ALA A 195 -9.92 7.57 46.62
N ASP A 196 -9.86 7.71 47.94
CA ASP A 196 -8.71 7.29 48.76
C ASP A 196 -9.00 5.94 49.42
N GLY A 197 -8.34 4.88 48.98
CA GLY A 197 -8.53 3.52 49.51
C GLY A 197 -9.89 2.90 49.18
N ALA A 198 -10.71 3.55 48.35
CA ALA A 198 -12.03 3.07 47.98
C ALA A 198 -11.97 1.70 47.26
N ASN A 199 -12.96 0.86 47.55
CA ASN A 199 -13.12 -0.44 46.91
C ASN A 199 -14.52 -0.56 46.32
N ALA A 200 -14.67 -1.12 45.11
CA ALA A 200 -15.97 -1.24 44.46
C ALA A 200 -16.72 0.10 44.32
N LEU A 201 -16.00 1.20 44.11
CA LEU A 201 -16.58 2.50 43.77
C LEU A 201 -17.16 2.44 42.36
N VAL A 202 -18.39 2.90 42.19
CA VAL A 202 -19.03 3.06 40.88
C VAL A 202 -19.34 4.53 40.66
N LEU A 203 -18.68 5.14 39.67
CA LEU A 203 -19.05 6.42 39.09
C LEU A 203 -19.69 6.14 37.73
N ASP A 204 -20.95 6.50 37.54
CA ASP A 204 -21.63 6.36 36.25
C ASP A 204 -22.29 7.66 35.81
N ASN A 205 -21.93 8.17 34.63
CA ASN A 205 -22.49 9.40 34.07
C ASN A 205 -22.41 10.60 35.03
N VAL A 206 -21.31 10.67 35.78
CA VAL A 206 -21.00 11.78 36.69
C VAL A 206 -20.26 12.86 35.92
N THR A 207 -20.66 14.11 36.09
CA THR A 207 -19.90 15.27 35.57
C THR A 207 -19.19 15.95 36.71
N VAL A 208 -17.89 16.17 36.57
CA VAL A 208 -17.08 16.97 37.49
C VAL A 208 -16.45 18.12 36.71
N SER A 209 -16.69 19.36 37.11
CA SER A 209 -16.15 20.53 36.43
C SER A 209 -15.72 21.65 37.34
N ASP A 210 -14.88 22.54 36.81
CA ASP A 210 -14.51 23.80 37.47
C ASP A 210 -13.88 23.59 38.86
N CYS A 211 -13.22 22.44 39.07
CA CYS A 211 -12.40 22.16 40.24
C CYS A 211 -10.91 22.41 39.93
N GLU A 212 -10.01 22.28 40.92
CA GLU A 212 -8.58 22.22 40.63
C GLU A 212 -8.21 20.87 39.99
N ILE A 213 -8.70 19.79 40.59
CA ILE A 213 -8.57 18.42 40.10
C ILE A 213 -9.95 17.76 40.10
N GLY A 214 -10.38 17.22 38.97
CA GLY A 214 -11.70 16.60 38.83
C GLY A 214 -11.84 15.32 39.67
N LEU A 215 -11.00 14.33 39.40
CA LEU A 215 -10.96 13.07 40.16
C LEU A 215 -9.54 12.73 40.59
N LEU A 216 -9.34 12.51 41.88
CA LEU A 216 -8.11 11.95 42.45
C LEU A 216 -8.36 10.51 42.90
N MET A 217 -7.55 9.57 42.41
CA MET A 217 -7.58 8.16 42.81
C MET A 217 -6.26 7.75 43.44
N VAL A 218 -6.33 7.22 44.67
CA VAL A 218 -5.19 6.73 45.43
C VAL A 218 -5.59 5.44 46.14
N GLY A 219 -4.89 4.34 45.92
CA GLY A 219 -5.22 3.08 46.62
C GLY A 219 -6.54 2.43 46.18
N THR A 220 -7.17 2.90 45.10
CA THR A 220 -8.50 2.48 44.67
C THR A 220 -8.51 1.12 43.99
N ARG A 221 -9.50 0.27 44.29
CA ARG A 221 -9.60 -1.10 43.74
C ARG A 221 -10.99 -1.48 43.29
N ASP A 222 -11.07 -2.43 42.36
CA ASP A 222 -12.30 -3.07 41.88
C ASP A 222 -13.40 -2.06 41.46
N SER A 223 -12.99 -0.90 40.96
CA SER A 223 -13.84 0.27 40.78
C SER A 223 -14.08 0.60 39.31
N GLN A 224 -15.19 1.29 39.04
CA GLN A 224 -15.62 1.62 37.68
C GLN A 224 -15.92 3.10 37.53
N VAL A 225 -15.44 3.69 36.43
CA VAL A 225 -15.74 5.07 36.03
C VAL A 225 -16.26 5.03 34.59
N ASN A 226 -17.58 5.11 34.45
CA ASN A 226 -18.28 4.85 33.22
C ASN A 226 -19.01 6.11 32.75
N ARG A 227 -18.85 6.50 31.49
CA ARG A 227 -19.61 7.62 30.87
C ARG A 227 -19.46 8.96 31.62
N CYS A 228 -18.39 9.12 32.40
CA CYS A 228 -18.17 10.32 33.20
C CYS A 228 -17.57 11.45 32.35
N LYS A 229 -17.70 12.67 32.85
CA LYS A 229 -17.16 13.87 32.22
C LYS A 229 -16.32 14.65 33.23
N PHE A 230 -15.05 14.91 32.91
CA PHE A 230 -14.13 15.70 33.74
C PHE A 230 -13.68 16.92 32.94
N LEU A 231 -14.32 18.07 33.19
CA LEU A 231 -14.31 19.21 32.29
C LEU A 231 -13.75 20.47 32.94
N ASN A 232 -12.92 21.22 32.23
CA ASN A 232 -12.49 22.58 32.60
C ASN A 232 -11.89 22.70 34.02
N ASN A 233 -11.24 21.64 34.52
CA ASN A 233 -10.55 21.70 35.80
C ASN A 233 -9.22 22.45 35.65
N THR A 234 -8.81 23.19 36.66
CA THR A 234 -7.69 24.13 36.59
C THR A 234 -6.35 23.44 36.34
N ILE A 235 -6.15 22.23 36.87
CA ILE A 235 -4.91 21.46 36.74
C ILE A 235 -5.17 20.13 36.03
N TYR A 236 -5.87 19.19 36.66
CA TYR A 236 -6.06 17.84 36.11
C TYR A 236 -7.53 17.44 35.98
N GLY A 237 -7.88 16.78 34.87
CA GLY A 237 -9.19 16.13 34.78
C GLY A 237 -9.26 14.92 35.71
N VAL A 238 -8.34 13.97 35.51
CA VAL A 238 -8.20 12.77 36.33
C VAL A 238 -6.74 12.59 36.73
N GLN A 239 -6.52 12.34 38.01
CA GLN A 239 -5.23 12.05 38.60
C GLN A 239 -5.24 10.69 39.28
N MET A 240 -4.25 9.84 38.97
CA MET A 240 -4.10 8.52 39.55
C MET A 240 -2.68 8.35 40.09
N ARG A 241 -2.57 7.88 41.34
CA ARG A 241 -1.27 7.72 42.00
C ARG A 241 -1.27 6.50 42.93
N GLY A 242 -0.13 5.83 43.02
CA GLY A 242 0.07 4.70 43.91
C GLY A 242 -0.61 3.41 43.42
N PHE A 243 -1.05 2.57 44.35
CA PHE A 243 -1.62 1.27 44.02
C PHE A 243 -3.06 1.41 43.48
N ILE A 244 -3.31 1.01 42.23
CA ILE A 244 -4.62 0.98 41.59
C ILE A 244 -4.81 -0.41 40.98
N GLY A 245 -5.90 -1.12 41.31
CA GLY A 245 -6.08 -2.50 40.86
C GLY A 245 -7.50 -2.82 40.42
N ASN A 246 -7.66 -3.49 39.29
CA ASN A 246 -8.93 -3.87 38.70
C ASN A 246 -9.87 -2.66 38.51
N VAL A 247 -9.32 -1.52 38.09
CA VAL A 247 -10.07 -0.30 37.80
C VAL A 247 -10.37 -0.20 36.30
N ARG A 248 -11.63 0.12 35.99
CA ARG A 248 -12.09 0.29 34.60
C ARG A 248 -12.62 1.70 34.37
N PHE A 249 -11.94 2.45 33.52
CA PHE A 249 -12.44 3.69 32.93
C PHE A 249 -12.99 3.40 31.54
N GLU A 250 -14.25 3.74 31.30
CA GLU A 250 -14.90 3.47 30.01
C GLU A 250 -15.75 4.65 29.52
N SER A 251 -15.67 4.93 28.22
CA SER A 251 -16.59 5.83 27.50
C SER A 251 -16.72 7.23 28.12
N SER A 252 -15.65 7.69 28.78
CA SER A 252 -15.63 8.96 29.51
C SER A 252 -14.97 10.07 28.69
N VAL A 253 -15.30 11.32 28.99
CA VAL A 253 -14.77 12.52 28.32
C VAL A 253 -13.95 13.33 29.32
N ILE A 254 -12.72 13.66 28.97
CA ILE A 254 -11.77 14.35 29.85
C ILE A 254 -11.17 15.49 29.02
N ALA A 255 -11.68 16.71 29.17
CA ALA A 255 -11.39 17.80 28.23
C ALA A 255 -11.34 19.18 28.89
N GLY A 256 -10.58 20.10 28.28
CA GLY A 256 -10.48 21.49 28.73
C GLY A 256 -9.70 21.70 30.03
N ASN A 257 -9.01 20.69 30.54
CA ASN A 257 -8.28 20.78 31.82
C ASN A 257 -6.92 21.46 31.64
N GLY A 258 -6.42 22.22 32.62
CA GLY A 258 -5.29 23.14 32.40
C GLY A 258 -3.93 22.47 32.08
N GLU A 259 -3.44 21.59 32.95
CA GLU A 259 -2.11 20.97 32.82
C GLU A 259 -2.18 19.62 32.10
N ALA A 260 -3.00 18.69 32.59
CA ALA A 260 -3.21 17.41 31.92
C ALA A 260 -4.65 16.91 32.02
N ASN A 261 -5.17 16.30 30.96
CA ASN A 261 -6.49 15.66 31.05
C ASN A 261 -6.40 14.41 31.93
N VAL A 262 -5.46 13.51 31.62
CA VAL A 262 -5.15 12.33 32.44
C VAL A 262 -3.72 12.42 32.95
N TYR A 263 -3.53 12.30 34.26
CA TYR A 263 -2.24 12.35 34.92
C TYR A 263 -2.03 11.11 35.78
N MET A 264 -1.15 10.21 35.35
CA MET A 264 -0.82 8.97 36.07
C MET A 264 0.66 8.98 36.46
N VAL A 265 0.93 8.85 37.76
CA VAL A 265 2.30 8.87 38.29
C VAL A 265 2.49 7.84 39.38
N LEU A 266 3.59 7.07 39.29
CA LEU A 266 3.95 6.04 40.26
C LEU A 266 2.79 5.06 40.49
N THR A 267 2.17 4.62 39.39
CA THR A 267 1.00 3.74 39.47
C THR A 267 1.41 2.30 39.28
N SER A 268 0.90 1.43 40.13
CA SER A 268 1.14 -0.01 40.09
C SER A 268 -0.14 -0.76 40.43
N GLY A 269 -0.21 -2.04 40.10
CA GLY A 269 -1.31 -2.90 40.51
C GLY A 269 -1.56 -4.01 39.51
N PHE A 270 -2.81 -4.20 39.09
CA PHE A 270 -3.15 -5.24 38.12
C PHE A 270 -4.46 -4.92 37.41
N SER A 271 -4.59 -5.35 36.16
CA SER A 271 -5.87 -5.39 35.43
C SER A 271 -6.60 -4.04 35.32
N ASN A 272 -5.87 -2.94 35.16
CA ASN A 272 -6.49 -1.63 34.94
C ASN A 272 -6.69 -1.37 33.46
N THR A 273 -7.82 -0.76 33.11
CA THR A 273 -8.15 -0.46 31.71
C THR A 273 -8.70 0.95 31.55
N LEU A 274 -8.23 1.66 30.53
CA LEU A 274 -8.78 2.92 30.05
C LEU A 274 -9.26 2.71 28.61
N ILE A 275 -10.57 2.67 28.40
CA ILE A 275 -11.18 2.18 27.15
C ILE A 275 -12.20 3.16 26.57
N ASN A 276 -12.13 3.40 25.25
CA ASN A 276 -13.15 4.14 24.50
C ASN A 276 -13.40 5.56 25.05
N CYS A 277 -12.39 6.19 25.65
CA CYS A 277 -12.48 7.53 26.20
C CYS A 277 -12.08 8.59 25.15
N THR A 278 -12.63 9.79 25.29
CA THR A 278 -12.20 10.98 24.56
C THR A 278 -11.41 11.89 25.49
N ILE A 279 -10.18 12.21 25.13
CA ILE A 279 -9.23 12.98 25.93
C ILE A 279 -8.82 14.22 25.12
N GLY A 280 -9.08 15.40 25.68
CA GLY A 280 -9.06 16.65 24.94
C GLY A 280 -10.37 16.94 24.19
N PRO A 281 -10.48 18.08 23.48
CA PRO A 281 -9.44 19.09 23.27
C PRO A 281 -9.14 19.93 24.51
N GLY A 282 -8.00 20.63 24.47
CA GLY A 282 -7.54 21.53 25.53
C GLY A 282 -6.64 20.85 26.56
N GLY A 283 -5.89 21.68 27.28
CA GLY A 283 -4.82 21.26 28.20
C GLY A 283 -3.45 21.16 27.54
N LYS A 284 -2.40 21.25 28.36
CA LYS A 284 -1.03 21.07 27.87
C LYS A 284 -0.80 19.63 27.44
N VAL A 285 -1.19 18.66 28.27
CA VAL A 285 -1.01 17.24 27.98
C VAL A 285 -2.35 16.49 27.94
N GLY A 286 -2.58 15.66 26.93
CA GLY A 286 -3.71 14.74 26.92
C GLY A 286 -3.55 13.67 28.01
N MET A 287 -2.49 12.87 27.91
CA MET A 287 -2.12 11.85 28.89
C MET A 287 -0.67 12.02 29.31
N TYR A 288 -0.42 12.26 30.60
CA TYR A 288 0.92 12.26 31.19
C TYR A 288 1.12 10.98 32.00
N LEU A 289 2.14 10.19 31.65
CA LEU A 289 2.38 8.86 32.19
C LEU A 289 3.83 8.74 32.66
N ASP A 290 4.02 8.61 33.98
CA ASP A 290 5.34 8.47 34.60
C ASP A 290 5.37 7.31 35.61
N GLU A 291 6.25 6.35 35.40
CA GLU A 291 6.33 5.09 36.16
C GLU A 291 4.95 4.41 36.29
N VAL A 292 4.28 4.19 35.15
CA VAL A 292 2.95 3.57 35.07
C VAL A 292 3.07 2.10 34.66
N LEU A 293 2.45 1.21 35.43
CA LEU A 293 2.47 -0.24 35.20
C LEU A 293 1.04 -0.82 35.15
N ASP A 294 0.87 -1.92 34.42
CA ASP A 294 -0.34 -2.76 34.43
C ASP A 294 -1.62 -2.03 33.96
N TRP A 295 -1.48 -1.10 33.01
CA TRP A 295 -2.58 -0.42 32.32
C TRP A 295 -2.68 -0.84 30.87
N GLU A 296 -3.89 -1.22 30.47
CA GLU A 296 -4.27 -1.36 29.07
C GLU A 296 -5.05 -0.13 28.60
N ILE A 297 -4.50 0.58 27.61
CA ILE A 297 -5.08 1.81 27.05
C ILE A 297 -5.59 1.46 25.66
N ARG A 298 -6.91 1.38 25.48
CA ARG A 298 -7.50 0.86 24.24
C ARG A 298 -8.62 1.72 23.68
N ASP A 299 -8.72 1.81 22.35
CA ASP A 299 -9.84 2.46 21.64
C ASP A 299 -10.04 3.95 22.01
N ASN A 300 -9.01 4.60 22.54
CA ASN A 300 -9.12 5.99 23.00
C ASN A 300 -8.83 6.98 21.86
N SER A 301 -9.48 8.14 21.95
CA SER A 301 -9.23 9.28 21.06
C SER A 301 -8.64 10.43 21.85
N ILE A 302 -7.40 10.78 21.57
CA ILE A 302 -6.70 11.94 22.12
C ILE A 302 -6.67 13.02 21.03
N ILE A 303 -7.18 14.21 21.31
CA ILE A 303 -7.34 15.25 20.28
C ILE A 303 -6.99 16.64 20.81
N GLY A 304 -6.33 17.47 19.99
CA GLY A 304 -6.26 18.92 20.21
C GLY A 304 -5.54 19.36 21.49
N CYS A 305 -4.51 18.63 21.91
CA CYS A 305 -3.65 18.95 23.07
C CYS A 305 -2.29 19.51 22.60
N GLN A 306 -1.51 20.18 23.46
CA GLN A 306 -0.14 20.56 23.06
C GLN A 306 0.73 19.32 22.90
N ILE A 307 0.66 18.41 23.87
CA ILE A 307 1.21 17.05 23.80
C ILE A 307 0.05 16.07 23.95
N GLY A 308 -0.15 15.15 23.00
CA GLY A 308 -1.22 14.15 23.08
C GLY A 308 -0.94 13.14 24.20
N ILE A 309 0.15 12.39 24.07
CA ILE A 309 0.59 11.39 25.02
C ILE A 309 2.05 11.68 25.36
N ASP A 310 2.36 11.86 26.64
CA ASP A 310 3.69 12.11 27.18
C ASP A 310 4.07 10.98 28.14
N ILE A 311 5.11 10.21 27.80
CA ILE A 311 5.51 9.00 28.51
C ILE A 311 6.97 9.12 28.97
N ASN A 312 7.21 9.04 30.28
CA ASN A 312 8.56 9.16 30.86
C ASN A 312 9.16 7.83 31.34
N ALA A 313 8.32 6.91 31.82
CA ALA A 313 8.73 5.58 32.30
C ALA A 313 7.50 4.68 32.48
N GLY A 314 7.71 3.37 32.45
CA GLY A 314 6.65 2.39 32.73
C GLY A 314 6.55 1.27 31.71
N GLU A 315 5.55 0.41 31.88
CA GLU A 315 5.23 -0.71 31.00
C GLU A 315 3.75 -0.62 30.61
N LEU A 316 3.50 -0.27 29.35
CA LEU A 316 2.16 0.07 28.85
C LEU A 316 1.90 -0.56 27.48
N ASN A 317 0.64 -0.92 27.26
CA ASN A 317 0.14 -1.33 25.97
C ASN A 317 -0.96 -0.36 25.51
N PHE A 318 -0.73 0.27 24.36
CA PHE A 318 -1.71 1.09 23.66
C PHE A 318 -2.28 0.29 22.49
N VAL A 319 -3.59 0.13 22.44
CA VAL A 319 -4.26 -0.67 21.41
C VAL A 319 -5.31 0.19 20.69
N ASN A 320 -5.26 0.28 19.36
CA ASN A 320 -6.22 1.06 18.56
C ASN A 320 -6.44 2.50 19.11
N THR A 321 -5.34 3.17 19.43
CA THR A 321 -5.37 4.53 19.99
C THR A 321 -5.20 5.55 18.88
N LYS A 322 -6.03 6.60 18.89
CA LYS A 322 -5.99 7.68 17.91
C LYS A 322 -5.47 8.96 18.57
N VAL A 323 -4.51 9.61 17.93
CA VAL A 323 -4.02 10.92 18.34
C VAL A 323 -4.08 11.88 17.15
N SER A 324 -4.83 12.96 17.27
CA SER A 324 -4.97 13.94 16.18
C SER A 324 -4.86 15.39 16.65
N ASP A 325 -4.39 16.25 15.75
CA ASP A 325 -4.41 17.71 15.94
C ASP A 325 -3.66 18.19 17.19
N CYS A 326 -2.68 17.40 17.65
CA CYS A 326 -1.77 17.77 18.73
C CYS A 326 -0.48 18.36 18.15
N THR A 327 0.12 19.35 18.82
CA THR A 327 1.43 19.89 18.38
C THR A 327 2.49 18.79 18.38
N VAL A 328 2.56 18.02 19.49
CA VAL A 328 3.28 16.76 19.60
C VAL A 328 2.26 15.67 19.91
N GLY A 329 2.16 14.67 19.07
CA GLY A 329 1.15 13.61 19.22
C GLY A 329 1.56 12.65 20.31
N VAL A 330 2.75 12.07 20.15
CA VAL A 330 3.31 11.11 21.10
C VAL A 330 4.75 11.50 21.39
N ASN A 331 5.08 11.66 22.67
CA ASN A 331 6.43 11.85 23.17
C ASN A 331 6.77 10.69 24.11
N VAL A 332 7.84 9.96 23.82
CA VAL A 332 8.32 8.86 24.66
C VAL A 332 9.78 9.12 25.01
N ILE A 333 10.04 9.25 26.31
CA ILE A 333 11.37 9.44 26.88
C ILE A 333 11.66 8.44 28.01
N GLY A 334 12.92 8.36 28.43
CA GLY A 334 13.35 7.59 29.61
C GLY A 334 13.35 6.06 29.43
N ASP A 335 13.32 5.28 30.52
CA ASP A 335 13.29 3.79 30.46
C ASP A 335 11.84 3.29 30.37
N ALA A 336 11.15 3.70 29.31
CA ALA A 336 9.79 3.25 29.02
C ALA A 336 9.80 1.98 28.15
N VAL A 337 9.00 0.98 28.52
CA VAL A 337 8.75 -0.24 27.73
C VAL A 337 7.32 -0.17 27.20
N ILE A 338 7.18 0.36 25.99
CA ILE A 338 5.86 0.65 25.44
C ILE A 338 5.62 -0.17 24.19
N ARG A 339 4.41 -0.71 24.10
CA ARG A 339 3.90 -1.30 22.88
C ARG A 339 2.74 -0.49 22.35
N PHE A 340 2.87 -0.07 21.09
CA PHE A 340 1.77 0.52 20.35
C PHE A 340 1.26 -0.50 19.33
N GLU A 341 0.06 -1.01 19.53
CA GLU A 341 -0.66 -1.89 18.62
C GLU A 341 -1.75 -1.06 17.92
N ASP A 342 -1.61 -0.79 16.63
CA ASP A 342 -2.55 0.03 15.83
C ASP A 342 -2.72 1.50 16.31
N LEU A 343 -1.62 2.23 16.45
CA LEU A 343 -1.61 3.68 16.73
C LEU A 343 -1.94 4.52 15.47
N HIS A 344 -3.00 5.30 15.48
CA HIS A 344 -3.35 6.21 14.38
C HIS A 344 -2.96 7.64 14.72
N LEU A 345 -2.18 8.26 13.85
CA LEU A 345 -1.69 9.63 14.01
C LEU A 345 -2.18 10.49 12.84
N THR A 346 -2.69 11.69 13.14
CA THR A 346 -3.14 12.62 12.09
C THR A 346 -2.77 14.05 12.45
N ASN A 347 -2.14 14.78 11.54
CA ASN A 347 -1.80 16.20 11.70
C ASN A 347 -1.04 16.46 13.02
N THR A 348 0.07 15.76 13.22
CA THR A 348 0.79 15.77 14.50
C THR A 348 2.26 15.32 14.36
N SER A 349 3.00 15.22 15.46
CA SER A 349 4.35 14.64 15.48
C SER A 349 4.49 13.45 16.43
N ILE A 350 5.55 12.67 16.26
CA ILE A 350 5.95 11.62 17.20
C ILE A 350 7.45 11.66 17.47
N ASP A 351 7.82 11.70 18.75
CA ASP A 351 9.19 11.68 19.20
C ASP A 351 9.41 10.48 20.13
N VAL A 352 10.41 9.66 19.80
CA VAL A 352 10.87 8.52 20.59
C VAL A 352 12.38 8.64 20.70
N ASP A 353 12.87 9.02 21.88
CA ASP A 353 14.31 9.14 22.15
C ASP A 353 15.00 7.76 22.24
N THR A 354 16.30 7.75 22.50
CA THR A 354 17.16 6.56 22.30
C THR A 354 17.17 5.58 23.47
N GLU A 355 16.63 5.97 24.61
CA GLU A 355 16.60 5.23 25.87
C GLU A 355 15.46 4.19 25.95
N PRO A 356 14.22 4.48 25.54
CA PRO A 356 13.05 3.63 25.59
C PRO A 356 13.19 2.35 24.78
N ARG A 357 12.45 1.34 25.22
CA ARG A 357 12.25 0.10 24.48
C ARG A 357 10.88 0.09 23.83
N VAL A 358 10.71 0.97 22.84
CA VAL A 358 9.44 1.11 22.10
C VAL A 358 9.39 0.15 20.92
N ASN A 359 8.25 -0.53 20.78
CA ASN A 359 7.85 -1.23 19.57
C ASN A 359 6.53 -0.66 19.06
N ILE A 360 6.50 -0.23 17.80
CA ILE A 360 5.28 0.21 17.14
C ILE A 360 4.91 -0.85 16.11
N THR A 361 3.75 -1.47 16.31
CA THR A 361 3.31 -2.63 15.54
C THR A 361 1.93 -2.42 14.96
N ALA A 362 1.82 -2.50 13.64
CA ALA A 362 0.54 -2.58 12.96
C ALA A 362 0.02 -4.02 13.05
N VAL A 363 -0.96 -4.23 13.93
CA VAL A 363 -1.57 -5.55 14.18
C VAL A 363 -2.73 -5.79 13.21
N THR A 364 -3.51 -4.76 12.93
CA THR A 364 -4.60 -4.79 11.94
C THR A 364 -4.36 -3.76 10.86
N ARG A 365 -4.57 -2.48 11.17
CA ARG A 365 -4.30 -1.35 10.29
C ARG A 365 -3.81 -0.17 11.14
N MET A 366 -2.65 0.33 10.78
CA MET A 366 -2.03 1.53 11.33
C MET A 366 -1.97 2.58 10.23
N ARG A 367 -2.48 3.78 10.49
CA ARG A 367 -2.48 4.89 9.51
C ARG A 367 -1.93 6.16 10.13
N TRP A 368 -0.88 6.69 9.52
CA TRP A 368 -0.27 7.97 9.85
C TRP A 368 -0.42 8.92 8.67
N GLU A 369 -0.99 10.09 8.90
CA GLU A 369 -1.30 11.10 7.89
C GLU A 369 -0.82 12.48 8.37
N ASP A 370 0.01 13.15 7.56
CA ASP A 370 0.63 14.43 7.92
C ASP A 370 1.41 14.37 9.24
N VAL A 371 2.32 13.40 9.35
CA VAL A 371 3.11 13.12 10.55
C VAL A 371 4.59 13.43 10.35
N THR A 372 5.17 14.19 11.28
CA THR A 372 6.63 14.34 11.39
C THR A 372 7.13 13.51 12.57
N GLY A 373 8.28 12.83 12.48
CA GLY A 373 8.77 12.10 13.65
C GLY A 373 10.26 11.83 13.72
N ASN A 374 10.76 11.77 14.95
CA ASN A 374 12.11 11.32 15.29
C ASN A 374 11.99 10.02 16.09
N LEU A 375 12.49 8.92 15.54
CA LEU A 375 12.12 7.57 15.97
C LEU A 375 13.37 6.73 16.26
N ALA A 376 13.63 6.45 17.54
CA ALA A 376 14.54 5.38 17.93
C ALA A 376 13.82 4.03 18.11
N CYS A 377 12.95 3.67 17.16
CA CYS A 377 12.18 2.41 17.21
C CYS A 377 11.97 1.79 15.82
N VAL A 378 11.47 0.56 15.80
CA VAL A 378 11.03 -0.09 14.56
C VAL A 378 9.52 0.09 14.39
N LEU A 379 9.10 0.53 13.20
CA LEU A 379 7.73 0.43 12.73
C LEU A 379 7.57 -0.90 12.00
N GLU A 380 6.83 -1.81 12.61
CA GLU A 380 6.68 -3.18 12.13
C GLU A 380 5.22 -3.51 11.80
N THR A 381 4.99 -4.36 10.81
CA THR A 381 3.67 -4.98 10.58
C THR A 381 3.66 -6.40 11.12
N VAL A 382 2.52 -6.95 11.52
CA VAL A 382 2.40 -8.41 11.73
C VAL A 382 1.92 -9.11 10.45
N LEU A 383 1.73 -10.42 10.54
CA LEU A 383 1.08 -11.21 9.49
C LEU A 383 -0.29 -10.59 9.13
N SER A 384 -0.45 -10.15 7.88
CA SER A 384 -1.67 -9.47 7.38
C SER A 384 -1.96 -8.09 7.97
N GLY A 385 -1.08 -7.54 8.81
CA GLY A 385 -1.17 -6.15 9.26
C GLY A 385 -0.85 -5.18 8.12
N ILE A 386 -1.48 -4.00 8.17
CA ILE A 386 -1.29 -2.93 7.18
C ILE A 386 -0.71 -1.71 7.88
N LEU A 387 0.46 -1.24 7.41
CA LEU A 387 1.01 0.07 7.78
C LEU A 387 0.84 1.03 6.61
N GLU A 388 0.21 2.18 6.86
CA GLU A 388 -0.03 3.23 5.88
C GLU A 388 0.56 4.55 6.36
N LEU A 389 1.48 5.10 5.57
CA LEU A 389 2.13 6.38 5.83
C LEU A 389 1.82 7.30 4.65
N GLU A 390 1.21 8.45 4.93
CA GLU A 390 0.81 9.44 3.93
C GLU A 390 1.29 10.82 4.36
N ASN A 391 1.99 11.54 3.49
CA ASN A 391 2.57 12.87 3.77
C ASN A 391 3.46 12.89 5.03
N CYS A 392 4.18 11.81 5.29
CA CYS A 392 4.99 11.67 6.50
C CYS A 392 6.46 12.08 6.26
N GLN A 393 7.10 12.64 7.29
CA GLN A 393 8.52 12.96 7.32
C GLN A 393 9.13 12.30 8.56
N LEU A 394 9.73 11.13 8.40
CA LEU A 394 10.25 10.35 9.53
C LEU A 394 11.78 10.26 9.48
N SER A 395 12.39 10.50 10.64
CA SER A 395 13.81 10.37 10.89
C SER A 395 14.04 9.22 11.87
N PHE A 396 14.83 8.22 11.50
CA PHE A 396 15.13 7.05 12.32
C PHE A 396 16.51 7.15 12.93
N GLU A 397 16.60 7.08 14.26
CA GLU A 397 17.87 7.13 14.99
C GLU A 397 18.23 5.76 15.58
N THR A 398 19.52 5.47 15.75
CA THR A 398 19.94 4.19 16.35
C THR A 398 19.56 4.11 17.82
N ARG A 399 19.07 2.95 18.25
CA ARG A 399 18.77 2.68 19.66
C ARG A 399 19.76 1.71 20.27
N GLN A 400 20.63 2.16 21.19
CA GLN A 400 21.61 1.31 21.89
C GLN A 400 22.41 0.36 20.95
N GLY A 401 22.74 0.82 19.75
CA GLY A 401 23.45 0.02 18.73
C GLY A 401 22.59 -0.98 17.97
N VAL A 402 21.28 -1.04 18.21
CA VAL A 402 20.28 -1.80 17.45
C VAL A 402 19.71 -0.89 16.35
N PRO A 403 19.69 -1.35 15.08
CA PRO A 403 19.07 -0.60 14.01
C PRO A 403 17.57 -0.39 14.22
N THR A 404 17.08 0.76 13.79
CA THR A 404 15.67 1.16 13.78
C THR A 404 15.15 1.23 12.35
N GLY A 405 13.86 1.52 12.14
CA GLY A 405 13.35 1.67 10.77
C GLY A 405 12.05 0.96 10.48
N LEU A 406 11.88 0.55 9.23
CA LEU A 406 10.66 -0.02 8.70
C LEU A 406 10.80 -1.52 8.47
N ARG A 407 9.83 -2.31 8.93
CA ARG A 407 9.89 -3.77 8.81
C ARG A 407 8.54 -4.42 8.48
N THR A 408 8.55 -5.38 7.57
CA THR A 408 7.41 -6.27 7.34
C THR A 408 7.80 -7.75 7.44
N PRO A 409 7.65 -8.40 8.59
CA PRO A 409 7.88 -9.83 8.77
C PRO A 409 6.81 -10.67 8.05
N ARG A 410 7.08 -11.01 6.78
CA ARG A 410 6.34 -11.95 5.90
C ARG A 410 4.81 -11.79 5.86
N ARG A 411 4.28 -11.35 4.71
CA ARG A 411 2.84 -11.12 4.41
C ARG A 411 2.19 -9.95 5.15
N GLY A 412 2.98 -9.02 5.68
CA GLY A 412 2.49 -7.69 6.03
C GLY A 412 2.33 -6.81 4.77
N THR A 413 1.53 -5.76 4.87
CA THR A 413 1.38 -4.74 3.81
C THR A 413 1.95 -3.42 4.31
N MET A 414 2.79 -2.78 3.50
CA MET A 414 3.32 -1.44 3.81
C MET A 414 3.09 -0.52 2.62
N ASN A 415 2.30 0.52 2.85
CA ASN A 415 1.93 1.51 1.86
C ASN A 415 2.52 2.85 2.30
N ILE A 416 3.29 3.49 1.44
CA ILE A 416 3.96 4.76 1.72
C ILE A 416 3.74 5.70 0.55
N TYR A 417 3.16 6.86 0.82
CA TYR A 417 2.79 7.84 -0.19
C TYR A 417 3.31 9.22 0.18
N ASN A 418 3.91 9.92 -0.80
CA ASN A 418 4.33 11.32 -0.65
C ASN A 418 5.13 11.59 0.64
N SER A 419 6.04 10.66 0.98
CA SER A 419 6.71 10.66 2.29
C SER A 419 8.22 10.61 2.15
N THR A 420 8.92 11.06 3.19
CA THR A 420 10.38 10.98 3.30
C THR A 420 10.75 10.17 4.52
N MET A 421 11.68 9.23 4.34
CA MET A 421 12.29 8.46 5.41
C MET A 421 13.80 8.71 5.40
N ASP A 422 14.33 9.14 6.53
CA ASP A 422 15.73 9.52 6.69
C ASP A 422 16.30 8.94 7.99
N SER A 423 17.60 9.08 8.17
CA SER A 423 18.32 8.93 9.42
C SER A 423 19.38 10.04 9.50
N PRO A 424 19.59 10.66 10.67
CA PRO A 424 20.65 11.67 10.84
C PRO A 424 22.05 11.06 10.70
N VAL A 425 22.16 9.73 10.73
CA VAL A 425 23.41 8.99 10.57
C VAL A 425 23.23 7.91 9.51
N SER A 426 24.00 7.99 8.42
CA SER A 426 24.07 6.91 7.43
C SER A 426 24.57 5.61 8.08
N GLY A 427 23.96 4.47 7.76
CA GLY A 427 24.42 3.19 8.29
C GLY A 427 23.56 2.58 9.40
N GLU A 428 22.50 3.28 9.84
CA GLU A 428 21.91 3.05 11.16
C GLU A 428 20.45 2.61 11.17
N TRP A 429 19.73 2.79 10.05
CA TRP A 429 18.33 2.36 9.93
C TRP A 429 18.11 1.39 8.77
N ILE A 430 17.05 0.59 8.87
CA ILE A 430 16.74 -0.50 7.96
C ILE A 430 15.36 -0.34 7.31
N GLY A 431 15.27 -0.74 6.05
CA GLY A 431 14.03 -0.85 5.30
C GLY A 431 13.90 -2.28 4.82
N HIS A 432 13.21 -3.13 5.59
CA HIS A 432 13.18 -4.57 5.36
C HIS A 432 11.76 -5.05 5.09
N MET A 433 11.43 -5.24 3.81
CA MET A 433 10.16 -5.78 3.38
C MET A 433 10.32 -7.24 2.94
N ALA A 434 10.01 -8.17 3.86
CA ALA A 434 10.38 -9.57 3.71
C ALA A 434 9.60 -10.31 2.60
N ASP A 435 10.07 -11.52 2.28
CA ASP A 435 9.46 -12.38 1.28
C ASP A 435 7.96 -12.61 1.54
N GLY A 436 7.14 -12.35 0.51
CA GLY A 436 5.69 -12.50 0.56
C GLY A 436 4.92 -11.31 1.18
N SER A 437 5.60 -10.24 1.59
CA SER A 437 4.95 -8.97 1.93
C SER A 437 4.39 -8.27 0.67
N ARG A 438 3.47 -7.32 0.86
CA ARG A 438 2.98 -6.43 -0.21
C ARG A 438 3.47 -5.02 0.06
N VAL A 439 4.07 -4.38 -0.94
CA VAL A 439 4.55 -3.00 -0.86
C VAL A 439 3.83 -2.13 -1.88
N GLU A 440 3.50 -0.92 -1.49
CA GLU A 440 2.98 0.11 -2.39
C GLU A 440 3.64 1.44 -2.03
N PHE A 441 4.72 1.77 -2.74
CA PHE A 441 5.46 3.03 -2.52
C PHE A 441 5.25 3.95 -3.70
N LYS A 442 4.86 5.20 -3.41
CA LYS A 442 4.66 6.22 -4.42
C LYS A 442 5.15 7.59 -3.98
N TRP A 443 5.89 8.29 -4.85
CA TRP A 443 6.45 9.62 -4.57
C TRP A 443 7.18 9.67 -3.23
N THR A 444 8.03 8.67 -2.98
CA THR A 444 8.66 8.47 -1.67
C THR A 444 10.17 8.56 -1.80
N THR A 445 10.80 9.23 -0.85
CA THR A 445 12.27 9.36 -0.78
C THR A 445 12.82 8.63 0.43
N PHE A 446 13.85 7.81 0.22
CA PHE A 446 14.60 7.11 1.26
C PHE A 446 16.04 7.62 1.27
N LEU A 447 16.55 8.00 2.44
CA LEU A 447 17.90 8.55 2.62
C LEU A 447 18.67 7.80 3.70
N ASN A 448 20.01 7.85 3.64
CA ASN A 448 20.91 7.38 4.70
C ASN A 448 20.66 5.93 5.16
N LEU A 449 20.20 5.09 4.23
CA LEU A 449 19.68 3.75 4.51
C LEU A 449 20.76 2.67 4.52
N GLY A 450 20.51 1.65 5.34
CA GLY A 450 21.22 0.39 5.33
C GLY A 450 22.27 0.29 6.44
N THR A 451 22.57 -0.92 6.90
CA THR A 451 23.54 -1.21 7.95
C THR A 451 24.33 -2.48 7.66
N LEU A 452 25.57 -2.55 8.15
CA LEU A 452 26.42 -3.75 8.07
C LEU A 452 26.27 -4.69 9.27
N LYS A 453 25.48 -4.31 10.29
CA LYS A 453 25.44 -4.99 11.60
C LYS A 453 24.67 -6.32 11.59
N THR A 454 23.72 -6.50 10.67
CA THR A 454 22.66 -7.52 10.78
C THR A 454 22.59 -8.48 9.59
N GLY A 455 23.10 -8.09 8.43
CA GLY A 455 23.24 -8.96 7.26
C GLY A 455 22.91 -8.30 5.93
N PRO A 456 23.00 -9.04 4.80
CA PRO A 456 22.90 -8.47 3.46
C PRO A 456 21.53 -7.89 3.11
N ARG A 457 20.45 -8.39 3.73
CA ARG A 457 19.07 -7.88 3.53
C ARG A 457 18.84 -6.50 4.16
N GLU A 458 19.75 -6.03 4.99
CA GLU A 458 19.56 -4.77 5.72
C GLU A 458 20.59 -3.73 5.31
N MET A 459 21.31 -3.95 4.20
CA MET A 459 22.30 -3.01 3.65
C MET A 459 21.69 -1.87 2.82
N GLY A 460 20.39 -1.90 2.55
CA GLY A 460 19.67 -0.92 1.75
C GLY A 460 18.16 -1.13 1.84
N LEU A 461 17.40 -0.62 0.86
CA LEU A 461 15.96 -0.86 0.80
C LEU A 461 15.72 -2.28 0.31
N PHE A 462 15.38 -3.20 1.21
CA PHE A 462 15.15 -4.59 0.85
C PHE A 462 13.70 -4.86 0.48
N ILE A 463 13.50 -5.29 -0.76
CA ILE A 463 12.20 -5.69 -1.29
C ILE A 463 12.26 -7.17 -1.69
N GLY A 464 11.64 -8.03 -0.89
CA GLY A 464 11.39 -9.45 -1.21
C GLY A 464 9.92 -9.76 -1.53
N GLY A 465 9.06 -8.74 -1.56
CA GLY A 465 7.61 -8.88 -1.67
C GLY A 465 7.03 -8.78 -3.08
N SER A 466 5.73 -8.57 -3.15
CA SER A 466 4.97 -8.20 -4.36
C SER A 466 4.45 -6.76 -4.24
N GLY A 467 3.90 -6.21 -5.32
CA GLY A 467 3.24 -4.90 -5.30
C GLY A 467 3.91 -3.90 -6.26
N THR A 468 3.91 -2.63 -5.90
CA THR A 468 4.37 -1.55 -6.79
C THR A 468 5.31 -0.61 -6.06
N VAL A 469 6.42 -0.27 -6.69
CA VAL A 469 7.36 0.75 -6.25
C VAL A 469 7.50 1.72 -7.42
N GLU A 470 6.86 2.89 -7.31
CA GLU A 470 6.69 3.83 -8.42
C GLU A 470 7.14 5.24 -7.97
N GLU A 471 7.89 5.97 -8.78
CA GLU A 471 8.34 7.33 -8.44
C GLU A 471 9.07 7.36 -7.07
N VAL A 472 10.02 6.45 -6.88
CA VAL A 472 10.79 6.30 -5.64
C VAL A 472 12.23 6.73 -5.85
N GLU A 473 12.72 7.51 -4.90
CA GLU A 473 14.12 7.91 -4.83
C GLU A 473 14.81 7.25 -3.64
N VAL A 474 15.98 6.65 -3.86
CA VAL A 474 16.88 6.23 -2.78
C VAL A 474 18.23 6.92 -2.94
N ARG A 475 18.73 7.57 -1.89
CA ARG A 475 20.02 8.28 -1.94
C ARG A 475 20.84 8.24 -0.67
N ASP A 476 22.11 8.62 -0.78
CA ASP A 476 23.06 8.75 0.34
C ASP A 476 23.16 7.48 1.21
N SER A 477 22.96 6.32 0.59
CA SER A 477 22.74 5.03 1.26
C SER A 477 23.90 4.06 1.01
N LEU A 478 24.05 3.07 1.88
CA LEU A 478 25.05 2.02 1.69
C LEU A 478 24.74 1.22 0.42
N VAL A 479 23.50 0.72 0.32
CA VAL A 479 22.93 0.18 -0.91
C VAL A 479 21.62 0.91 -1.18
N GLY A 480 21.37 1.31 -2.43
CA GLY A 480 20.08 1.87 -2.82
C GLY A 480 18.97 0.84 -2.65
N LEU A 481 18.99 -0.20 -3.48
CA LEU A 481 17.98 -1.25 -3.49
C LEU A 481 18.63 -2.64 -3.34
N VAL A 482 18.11 -3.46 -2.43
CA VAL A 482 18.47 -4.87 -2.29
C VAL A 482 17.26 -5.71 -2.69
N ILE A 483 17.38 -6.45 -3.79
CA ILE A 483 16.26 -7.21 -4.35
C ILE A 483 16.46 -8.69 -4.03
N GLY A 484 15.49 -9.26 -3.30
CA GLY A 484 15.39 -10.70 -3.05
C GLY A 484 14.42 -11.37 -4.03
N ARG A 485 13.50 -12.20 -3.53
CA ARG A 485 12.41 -12.81 -4.33
C ARG A 485 11.29 -11.79 -4.61
N ALA A 486 11.63 -10.67 -5.23
CA ALA A 486 10.63 -9.65 -5.55
C ALA A 486 9.77 -10.09 -6.76
N SER A 487 8.47 -9.89 -6.65
CA SER A 487 7.52 -9.85 -7.76
C SER A 487 6.85 -8.49 -7.84
N ALA A 488 7.55 -7.46 -7.34
CA ALA A 488 7.09 -6.09 -7.38
C ALA A 488 7.40 -5.46 -8.74
N ASN A 489 6.51 -4.60 -9.21
CA ASN A 489 6.73 -3.76 -10.37
C ASN A 489 7.51 -2.52 -9.91
N PHE A 490 8.66 -2.27 -10.54
CA PHE A 490 9.49 -1.10 -10.26
C PHE A 490 9.40 -0.13 -11.44
N GLU A 491 8.92 1.07 -11.19
CA GLU A 491 8.69 2.10 -12.22
C GLU A 491 9.25 3.46 -11.78
N ASN A 492 9.99 4.13 -12.65
CA ASN A 492 10.54 5.48 -12.40
C ASN A 492 11.33 5.55 -11.08
N ILE A 493 12.36 4.70 -10.96
CA ILE A 493 13.22 4.63 -9.78
C ILE A 493 14.45 5.51 -9.98
N THR A 494 14.77 6.34 -9.00
CA THR A 494 16.02 7.12 -8.96
C THR A 494 16.91 6.61 -7.83
N ILE A 495 18.15 6.25 -8.14
CA ILE A 495 19.16 5.86 -7.15
C ILE A 495 20.39 6.73 -7.32
N ARG A 496 20.80 7.47 -6.28
CA ARG A 496 21.96 8.35 -6.38
C ARG A 496 22.82 8.41 -5.13
N ASP A 497 24.11 8.70 -5.31
CA ASP A 497 25.03 8.94 -4.20
C ASP A 497 25.15 7.74 -3.22
N CYS A 498 24.95 6.52 -3.72
CA CYS A 498 25.05 5.28 -2.93
C CYS A 498 26.41 4.58 -3.12
N GLN A 499 26.87 3.83 -2.12
CA GLN A 499 28.07 2.99 -2.31
C GLN A 499 27.79 1.87 -3.34
N THR A 500 26.59 1.29 -3.32
CA THR A 500 26.12 0.40 -4.40
C THR A 500 24.69 0.79 -4.77
N GLY A 501 24.39 0.87 -6.07
CA GLY A 501 23.06 1.23 -6.54
C GLY A 501 22.05 0.11 -6.25
N ILE A 502 22.16 -1.00 -6.99
CA ILE A 502 21.32 -2.19 -6.82
C ILE A 502 22.18 -3.41 -6.48
N VAL A 503 21.71 -4.20 -5.52
CA VAL A 503 22.19 -5.55 -5.26
C VAL A 503 21.05 -6.54 -5.54
N THR A 504 21.27 -7.45 -6.48
CA THR A 504 20.39 -8.59 -6.74
C THR A 504 21.16 -9.88 -6.45
N ASP A 505 20.65 -10.71 -5.53
CA ASP A 505 21.33 -11.96 -5.18
C ASP A 505 20.29 -13.07 -4.99
N GLY A 506 20.34 -14.09 -5.85
CA GLY A 506 19.37 -15.19 -5.79
C GLY A 506 19.46 -16.02 -4.51
N ALA A 507 20.58 -15.93 -3.77
CA ALA A 507 20.70 -16.52 -2.42
C ALA A 507 19.85 -15.76 -1.38
N LEU A 508 19.52 -14.49 -1.63
CA LEU A 508 18.60 -13.70 -0.80
C LEU A 508 17.13 -13.95 -1.16
N GLY A 509 16.86 -14.57 -2.31
CA GLY A 509 15.58 -15.08 -2.76
C GLY A 509 15.61 -15.38 -4.27
N ILE A 510 15.04 -16.52 -4.71
CA ILE A 510 15.07 -16.94 -6.12
C ILE A 510 14.13 -16.04 -6.95
N GLY A 511 14.70 -15.14 -7.77
CA GLY A 511 13.95 -14.30 -8.71
C GLY A 511 14.76 -13.07 -9.13
N GLY A 512 14.62 -12.67 -10.39
CA GLY A 512 15.16 -11.40 -10.86
C GLY A 512 14.17 -10.24 -10.67
N ALA A 513 14.60 -9.02 -10.98
CA ALA A 513 13.72 -7.85 -11.03
C ALA A 513 13.61 -7.27 -12.45
N ASP A 514 12.41 -6.78 -12.76
CA ASP A 514 12.15 -5.93 -13.92
C ASP A 514 11.95 -4.50 -13.43
N ILE A 515 12.75 -3.57 -13.96
CA ILE A 515 12.66 -2.14 -13.65
C ILE A 515 12.42 -1.38 -14.94
N ARG A 516 11.42 -0.51 -14.96
CA ARG A 516 11.17 0.43 -16.07
C ARG A 516 11.46 1.85 -15.61
N GLY A 517 12.25 2.60 -16.36
CA GLY A 517 12.63 3.97 -16.01
C GLY A 517 13.54 3.97 -14.77
N LEU A 518 14.83 3.69 -14.96
CA LEU A 518 15.81 3.71 -13.87
C LEU A 518 16.82 4.83 -14.12
N LEU A 519 16.97 5.76 -13.18
CA LEU A 519 18.05 6.74 -13.20
C LEU A 519 19.06 6.38 -12.10
N MET A 520 20.31 6.12 -12.49
CA MET A 520 21.43 5.89 -11.58
C MET A 520 22.49 6.98 -11.73
N GLU A 521 22.86 7.60 -10.60
CA GLU A 521 23.89 8.65 -10.59
C GLU A 521 24.86 8.50 -9.43
N ARG A 522 26.15 8.77 -9.67
CA ARG A 522 27.17 8.93 -8.61
C ARG A 522 27.23 7.76 -7.62
N CYS A 523 26.89 6.55 -8.07
CA CYS A 523 27.08 5.34 -7.29
C CYS A 523 28.48 4.76 -7.56
N ASN A 524 29.18 4.26 -6.53
CA ASN A 524 30.51 3.64 -6.77
C ASN A 524 30.38 2.40 -7.63
N THR A 525 29.42 1.52 -7.30
CA THR A 525 29.01 0.40 -8.16
C THR A 525 27.55 0.53 -8.52
N SER A 526 27.20 0.42 -9.80
CA SER A 526 25.82 0.60 -10.23
C SER A 526 24.97 -0.63 -9.89
N VAL A 527 25.40 -1.81 -10.34
CA VAL A 527 24.68 -3.07 -10.12
C VAL A 527 25.64 -4.17 -9.70
N VAL A 528 25.28 -4.89 -8.65
CA VAL A 528 25.90 -6.16 -8.25
C VAL A 528 24.86 -7.26 -8.38
N ALA A 529 25.08 -8.22 -9.28
CA ALA A 529 24.15 -9.33 -9.52
C ALA A 529 24.83 -10.68 -9.29
N ARG A 530 24.29 -11.50 -8.37
CA ARG A 530 24.91 -12.76 -7.93
C ARG A 530 23.93 -13.93 -7.85
N SER A 531 24.44 -15.15 -7.95
CA SER A 531 23.71 -16.39 -7.58
C SER A 531 22.32 -16.52 -8.22
N ASP A 532 22.18 -16.24 -9.52
CA ASP A 532 20.93 -16.20 -10.30
C ASP A 532 19.99 -15.01 -10.01
N GLY A 533 20.43 -14.02 -9.23
CA GLY A 533 19.74 -12.74 -9.02
C GLY A 533 19.80 -11.86 -10.27
N SER A 534 19.05 -12.22 -11.30
CA SER A 534 19.08 -11.53 -12.60
C SER A 534 18.36 -10.18 -12.55
N LEU A 535 18.71 -9.25 -13.41
CA LEU A 535 18.09 -7.92 -13.47
C LEU A 535 17.76 -7.56 -14.93
N SER A 536 16.58 -7.00 -15.14
CA SER A 536 16.12 -6.52 -16.43
C SER A 536 15.70 -5.07 -16.26
N VAL A 537 16.27 -4.19 -17.07
CA VAL A 537 16.01 -2.74 -17.02
C VAL A 537 15.58 -2.27 -18.39
N ILE A 538 14.46 -1.55 -18.43
CA ILE A 538 13.90 -0.92 -19.63
C ILE A 538 13.97 0.59 -19.41
N GLU A 539 14.43 1.36 -20.41
CA GLU A 539 14.51 2.83 -20.32
C GLU A 539 15.43 3.29 -19.15
N GLY A 540 16.55 2.62 -18.95
CA GLY A 540 17.54 2.93 -17.90
C GLY A 540 18.61 3.92 -18.34
N VAL A 541 19.02 4.80 -17.43
CA VAL A 541 20.12 5.77 -17.58
C VAL A 541 21.12 5.56 -16.45
N PHE A 542 22.33 5.11 -16.80
CA PHE A 542 23.40 4.82 -15.84
C PHE A 542 24.56 5.79 -16.01
N HIS A 543 24.72 6.71 -15.07
CA HIS A 543 25.91 7.54 -14.92
C HIS A 543 26.91 6.84 -14.01
N LEU A 544 27.84 6.09 -14.61
CA LEU A 544 28.83 5.29 -13.90
C LEU A 544 29.75 6.18 -13.05
N GLY A 545 29.91 5.81 -11.77
CA GLY A 545 30.76 6.51 -10.81
C GLY A 545 32.22 6.05 -10.85
N SER A 546 32.89 6.15 -9.70
CA SER A 546 34.31 5.85 -9.53
C SER A 546 34.63 4.38 -9.27
N GLY A 547 33.73 3.46 -9.58
CA GLY A 547 33.94 2.03 -9.45
C GLY A 547 33.37 1.28 -10.64
N THR A 548 33.23 -0.04 -10.51
CA THR A 548 32.70 -0.90 -11.57
C THR A 548 31.23 -0.61 -11.83
N GLY A 549 30.81 -0.48 -13.09
CA GLY A 549 29.39 -0.34 -13.43
C GLY A 549 28.57 -1.56 -13.03
N PHE A 550 28.80 -2.68 -13.72
CA PHE A 550 28.08 -3.95 -13.49
C PHE A 550 29.03 -5.04 -12.98
N ASP A 551 28.81 -5.54 -11.76
CA ASP A 551 29.56 -6.63 -11.13
C ASP A 551 28.73 -7.92 -11.13
N LEU A 552 29.00 -8.83 -12.08
CA LEU A 552 28.19 -10.01 -12.35
C LEU A 552 28.93 -11.31 -11.98
N SER A 553 28.25 -12.21 -11.27
CA SER A 553 28.74 -13.56 -10.95
C SER A 553 27.58 -14.55 -10.92
N ASN A 554 27.60 -15.53 -11.83
CA ASN A 554 26.52 -16.49 -12.03
C ASN A 554 25.14 -15.79 -12.15
N SER A 555 25.02 -14.80 -13.03
CA SER A 555 23.80 -13.97 -13.14
C SER A 555 23.63 -13.37 -14.54
N THR A 556 22.40 -12.94 -14.87
CA THR A 556 22.11 -12.23 -16.13
C THR A 556 21.59 -10.84 -15.88
N VAL A 557 22.15 -9.84 -16.57
CA VAL A 557 21.60 -8.48 -16.61
C VAL A 557 21.22 -8.14 -18.04
N SER A 558 20.00 -7.65 -18.26
CA SER A 558 19.53 -7.20 -19.57
C SER A 558 19.11 -5.75 -19.52
N LEU A 559 19.75 -4.91 -20.33
CA LEU A 559 19.41 -3.50 -20.49
C LEU A 559 18.74 -3.31 -21.84
N ARG A 560 17.60 -2.64 -21.83
CA ARG A 560 16.76 -2.43 -23.00
C ARG A 560 16.44 -0.96 -23.15
N ASP A 561 16.60 -0.42 -24.36
CA ASP A 561 16.32 1.00 -24.63
C ASP A 561 17.03 1.92 -23.63
N SER A 562 18.26 1.55 -23.25
CA SER A 562 19.00 2.11 -22.11
C SER A 562 20.30 2.76 -22.54
N TRP A 563 20.83 3.65 -21.68
CA TRP A 563 22.09 4.34 -21.88
C TRP A 563 23.01 4.15 -20.68
N VAL A 564 24.26 3.79 -20.95
CA VAL A 564 25.33 3.62 -19.96
C VAL A 564 26.49 4.53 -20.33
N SER A 565 26.90 5.39 -19.39
CA SER A 565 28.02 6.32 -19.61
C SER A 565 29.36 5.58 -19.74
N ALA A 566 30.40 6.30 -20.18
CA ALA A 566 31.77 5.82 -20.00
C ALA A 566 32.11 5.71 -18.51
N PRO A 567 32.86 4.69 -18.07
CA PRO A 567 33.35 4.60 -16.70
C PRO A 567 34.43 5.67 -16.44
N ALA A 568 34.73 5.89 -15.15
CA ALA A 568 35.88 6.71 -14.77
C ALA A 568 37.21 6.11 -15.28
N PRO A 569 38.27 6.91 -15.51
CA PRO A 569 39.54 6.38 -16.00
C PRO A 569 40.11 5.27 -15.10
N GLY A 570 40.34 4.09 -15.68
CA GLY A 570 40.84 2.91 -14.97
C GLY A 570 39.76 1.99 -14.40
N GLU A 571 38.49 2.40 -14.46
CA GLU A 571 37.34 1.58 -14.08
C GLU A 571 36.75 0.86 -15.30
N LEU A 572 35.88 -0.11 -15.02
CA LEU A 572 35.26 -0.97 -16.03
C LEU A 572 33.75 -0.74 -16.08
N THR A 573 33.19 -0.76 -17.29
CA THR A 573 31.75 -0.78 -17.52
C THR A 573 31.14 -2.03 -16.89
N ALA A 574 31.73 -3.20 -17.10
CA ALA A 574 31.28 -4.44 -16.48
C ALA A 574 32.42 -5.44 -16.20
N VAL A 575 32.25 -6.21 -15.13
CA VAL A 575 33.08 -7.37 -14.78
C VAL A 575 32.19 -8.60 -14.67
N LEU A 576 32.48 -9.62 -15.46
CA LEU A 576 31.72 -10.87 -15.53
C LEU A 576 32.56 -12.03 -14.99
N ARG A 577 32.00 -12.79 -14.05
CA ARG A 577 32.63 -13.98 -13.44
C ARG A 577 31.71 -15.19 -13.54
N ASP A 578 32.31 -16.38 -13.46
CA ASP A 578 31.63 -17.67 -13.52
C ASP A 578 30.82 -17.86 -14.81
N ILE A 579 29.50 -17.86 -14.75
CA ILE A 579 28.57 -17.94 -15.89
C ILE A 579 27.65 -16.72 -15.85
N SER A 580 28.08 -15.62 -16.45
CA SER A 580 27.39 -14.34 -16.42
C SER A 580 27.12 -13.78 -17.81
N ILE A 581 25.97 -13.13 -17.96
CA ILE A 581 25.52 -12.57 -19.25
C ILE A 581 25.09 -11.12 -19.05
N LEU A 582 25.61 -10.22 -19.89
CA LEU A 582 25.11 -8.85 -20.02
C LEU A 582 24.50 -8.67 -21.41
N ASN A 583 23.20 -8.45 -21.50
CA ASN A 583 22.52 -8.16 -22.76
C ASN A 583 22.31 -6.65 -22.88
N LEU A 584 22.77 -6.06 -23.99
CA LEU A 584 22.53 -4.67 -24.36
C LEU A 584 21.61 -4.67 -25.57
N ILE A 585 20.34 -4.33 -25.37
CA ILE A 585 19.29 -4.41 -26.39
C ILE A 585 18.86 -3.00 -26.74
N ASN A 586 19.12 -2.57 -27.98
CA ASN A 586 18.93 -1.20 -28.42
C ASN A 586 19.49 -0.17 -27.42
N SER A 587 20.67 -0.48 -26.87
CA SER A 587 21.25 0.24 -25.74
C SER A 587 22.66 0.70 -26.06
N VAL A 588 23.02 1.87 -25.55
CA VAL A 588 24.34 2.49 -25.78
C VAL A 588 25.22 2.29 -24.56
N SER A 589 26.45 1.82 -24.77
CA SER A 589 27.43 1.60 -23.70
C SER A 589 28.86 1.84 -24.21
N SER A 590 29.75 2.17 -23.29
CA SER A 590 31.20 2.02 -23.46
C SER A 590 31.59 0.53 -23.46
N TYR A 591 32.72 0.18 -24.09
CA TYR A 591 33.16 -1.21 -24.32
C TYR A 591 34.31 -1.64 -23.38
N ASP A 592 34.34 -1.11 -22.16
CA ASP A 592 35.39 -1.41 -21.19
C ASP A 592 34.96 -2.59 -20.29
N PHE A 593 35.11 -3.81 -20.80
CA PHE A 593 34.63 -5.05 -20.16
C PHE A 593 35.75 -6.00 -19.72
N SER A 594 35.57 -6.65 -18.56
CA SER A 594 36.36 -7.82 -18.15
C SER A 594 35.50 -9.08 -18.17
N ILE A 595 35.68 -9.93 -19.18
CA ILE A 595 34.80 -11.08 -19.46
C ILE A 595 35.31 -12.39 -18.84
N GLY A 596 36.59 -12.49 -18.47
CA GLY A 596 37.14 -13.60 -17.68
C GLY A 596 37.27 -14.95 -18.40
N SER A 597 36.16 -15.59 -18.78
CA SER A 597 36.10 -16.92 -19.41
C SER A 597 35.11 -16.97 -20.59
N ASN A 598 35.18 -18.03 -21.40
CA ASN A 598 34.26 -18.24 -22.54
C ASN A 598 32.81 -18.60 -22.13
N LEU A 599 32.55 -18.82 -20.85
CA LEU A 599 31.19 -19.03 -20.33
C LEU A 599 30.44 -17.71 -20.09
N ASN A 600 31.17 -16.58 -20.10
CA ASN A 600 30.62 -15.25 -19.94
C ASN A 600 30.43 -14.58 -21.30
N SER A 601 29.40 -13.75 -21.43
CA SER A 601 29.18 -12.99 -22.67
C SER A 601 28.58 -11.61 -22.43
N VAL A 602 29.01 -10.63 -23.25
CA VAL A 602 28.27 -9.38 -23.45
C VAL A 602 27.63 -9.43 -24.84
N ASN A 603 26.31 -9.48 -24.90
CA ASN A 603 25.57 -9.62 -26.15
C ASN A 603 24.95 -8.29 -26.55
N ILE A 604 25.17 -7.88 -27.80
CA ILE A 604 24.66 -6.62 -28.34
C ILE A 604 23.56 -6.94 -29.34
N PHE A 605 22.37 -6.41 -29.09
CA PHE A 605 21.19 -6.60 -29.91
C PHE A 605 20.64 -5.26 -30.38
N TRP A 606 20.04 -5.28 -31.56
CA TRP A 606 19.33 -4.17 -32.16
C TRP A 606 17.92 -4.58 -32.55
N TYR A 607 17.03 -3.60 -32.66
CA TYR A 607 15.69 -3.82 -33.16
C TYR A 607 15.65 -3.75 -34.68
N LEU A 608 14.97 -4.71 -35.28
CA LEU A 608 14.48 -4.63 -36.65
C LEU A 608 12.97 -4.43 -36.62
N ASN A 609 12.51 -3.32 -37.21
CA ASN A 609 11.11 -3.13 -37.54
C ASN A 609 10.93 -3.46 -39.02
N LEU A 610 10.04 -4.40 -39.33
CA LEU A 610 9.73 -4.80 -40.70
C LEU A 610 8.37 -4.25 -41.11
N THR A 611 8.33 -3.62 -42.28
CA THR A 611 7.10 -3.35 -43.02
C THR A 611 7.09 -4.21 -44.27
N LEU A 612 6.11 -5.11 -44.37
CA LEU A 612 5.96 -6.09 -45.44
C LEU A 612 4.75 -5.71 -46.29
N ARG A 613 4.97 -5.42 -47.58
CA ARG A 613 3.89 -4.99 -48.47
C ARG A 613 4.04 -5.56 -49.88
N TYR A 614 2.93 -5.55 -50.63
CA TYR A 614 2.95 -5.85 -52.05
C TYR A 614 3.58 -4.70 -52.83
N LEU A 615 4.43 -5.04 -53.80
CA LEU A 615 5.09 -4.07 -54.67
C LEU A 615 4.08 -3.27 -55.52
N SER A 616 2.93 -3.87 -55.86
CA SER A 616 1.96 -3.26 -56.78
C SER A 616 1.23 -2.03 -56.25
N ASP A 617 0.75 -2.09 -55.01
CA ASP A 617 -0.10 -1.06 -54.42
C ASP A 617 0.32 -0.64 -53.00
N GLY A 618 1.36 -1.27 -52.45
CA GLY A 618 1.84 -1.05 -51.10
C GLY A 618 0.89 -1.58 -50.01
N SER A 619 -0.10 -2.40 -50.36
CA SER A 619 -0.98 -3.05 -49.39
C SER A 619 -0.23 -4.08 -48.54
N PRO A 620 -0.63 -4.30 -47.28
CA PRO A 620 0.15 -5.10 -46.33
C PRO A 620 0.13 -6.60 -46.67
N LEU A 621 1.26 -7.28 -46.45
CA LEU A 621 1.35 -8.75 -46.52
C LEU A 621 0.81 -9.37 -45.22
N SER A 622 -0.52 -9.38 -45.06
CA SER A 622 -1.19 -9.68 -43.78
C SER A 622 -0.98 -11.09 -43.22
N ASP A 623 -0.67 -12.06 -44.09
CA ASP A 623 -0.51 -13.48 -43.74
C ASP A 623 0.92 -13.99 -43.95
N ALA A 624 1.87 -13.07 -44.16
CA ALA A 624 3.27 -13.45 -44.36
C ALA A 624 3.91 -13.96 -43.08
N LYS A 625 4.80 -14.94 -43.23
CA LYS A 625 5.63 -15.50 -42.17
C LYS A 625 7.08 -15.09 -42.37
N VAL A 626 7.73 -14.67 -41.30
CA VAL A 626 9.14 -14.24 -41.31
C VAL A 626 10.00 -15.19 -40.49
N SER A 627 11.03 -15.74 -41.13
CA SER A 627 12.07 -16.54 -40.49
C SER A 627 13.43 -15.85 -40.63
N ILE A 628 14.24 -15.85 -39.58
CA ILE A 628 15.51 -15.11 -39.53
C ILE A 628 16.63 -16.03 -39.05
N LYS A 629 17.75 -16.03 -39.76
CA LYS A 629 18.97 -16.77 -39.41
C LYS A 629 20.14 -15.82 -39.18
N GLU A 630 21.02 -16.17 -38.25
CA GLU A 630 22.31 -15.51 -38.07
C GLU A 630 23.22 -15.78 -39.27
N PHE A 631 24.33 -15.06 -39.35
CA PHE A 631 25.35 -15.22 -40.39
C PHE A 631 25.89 -16.67 -40.52
N ASN A 632 25.95 -17.42 -39.41
CA ASN A 632 26.38 -18.82 -39.38
C ASN A 632 25.27 -19.82 -39.81
N GLY A 633 24.09 -19.33 -40.20
CA GLY A 633 22.94 -20.13 -40.61
C GLY A 633 22.07 -20.65 -39.46
N LEU A 634 22.40 -20.35 -38.20
CA LEU A 634 21.58 -20.72 -37.05
C LEU A 634 20.27 -19.92 -37.03
N PRO A 635 19.12 -20.58 -36.79
CA PRO A 635 17.83 -19.89 -36.70
C PRO A 635 17.76 -19.02 -35.44
N VAL A 636 17.31 -17.76 -35.59
CA VAL A 636 17.08 -16.78 -34.51
C VAL A 636 15.59 -16.63 -34.22
N LYS A 637 14.79 -16.46 -35.29
CA LYS A 637 13.33 -16.35 -35.26
C LYS A 637 12.75 -17.27 -36.33
N THR A 638 11.62 -17.87 -36.04
CA THR A 638 10.96 -18.81 -36.94
C THR A 638 9.48 -18.47 -37.02
N ASP A 639 8.95 -18.36 -38.24
CA ASP A 639 7.53 -18.19 -38.56
C ASP A 639 6.82 -17.07 -37.79
N LEU A 640 7.49 -15.92 -37.61
CA LEU A 640 6.87 -14.73 -37.04
C LEU A 640 5.73 -14.26 -37.94
N ASP A 641 4.56 -14.00 -37.35
CA ASP A 641 3.40 -13.47 -38.05
C ASP A 641 3.55 -11.98 -38.35
N ALA A 642 3.37 -11.60 -39.61
CA ALA A 642 3.32 -10.20 -40.04
C ALA A 642 2.10 -9.45 -39.49
N GLY A 643 1.04 -10.19 -39.15
CA GLY A 643 -0.23 -9.63 -38.69
C GLY A 643 -0.93 -8.80 -39.77
N PRO A 644 -2.14 -8.30 -39.50
CA PRO A 644 -2.99 -7.65 -40.50
C PRO A 644 -2.41 -6.36 -41.09
N ALA A 645 -1.50 -5.70 -40.37
CA ALA A 645 -0.85 -4.48 -40.82
C ALA A 645 0.40 -4.74 -41.67
N GLY A 646 0.86 -6.00 -41.80
CA GLY A 646 2.13 -6.32 -42.46
C GLY A 646 3.32 -5.72 -41.70
N VAL A 647 3.22 -5.54 -40.38
CA VAL A 647 4.25 -4.88 -39.57
C VAL A 647 4.66 -5.77 -38.42
N ILE A 648 5.97 -6.00 -38.29
CA ILE A 648 6.57 -6.68 -37.15
C ILE A 648 7.57 -5.73 -36.51
N GLU A 649 7.26 -5.27 -35.30
CA GLU A 649 8.10 -4.30 -34.58
C GLU A 649 9.03 -4.98 -33.57
N LYS A 650 10.14 -4.33 -33.28
CA LYS A 650 11.11 -4.68 -32.23
C LYS A 650 11.59 -6.13 -32.28
N ILE A 651 11.87 -6.65 -33.48
CA ILE A 651 12.53 -7.94 -33.61
C ILE A 651 13.97 -7.81 -33.09
N GLU A 652 14.27 -8.46 -31.97
CA GLU A 652 15.61 -8.47 -31.39
C GLU A 652 16.55 -9.37 -32.18
N LEU A 653 17.57 -8.76 -32.79
CA LEU A 653 18.60 -9.45 -33.56
C LEU A 653 19.99 -9.11 -33.01
N ARG A 654 20.84 -10.13 -32.83
CA ARG A 654 22.16 -9.97 -32.22
C ARG A 654 23.18 -9.49 -33.25
N GLU A 655 23.81 -8.34 -33.04
CA GLU A 655 24.96 -7.94 -33.86
C GLU A 655 26.16 -8.87 -33.60
N ARG A 656 26.53 -8.97 -32.32
CA ARG A 656 27.69 -9.72 -31.85
C ARG A 656 27.55 -10.16 -30.40
N SER A 657 28.36 -11.13 -30.03
CA SER A 657 28.60 -11.56 -28.66
C SER A 657 30.09 -11.38 -28.35
N LEU A 658 30.39 -10.49 -27.40
CA LEU A 658 31.74 -10.32 -26.89
C LEU A 658 32.00 -11.46 -25.91
N THR A 659 32.90 -12.34 -26.31
CA THR A 659 33.53 -13.39 -25.50
C THR A 659 35.03 -13.28 -25.73
N PRO A 660 35.90 -14.02 -25.03
CA PRO A 660 37.33 -14.02 -25.35
C PRO A 660 37.67 -14.41 -26.80
N ASP A 661 36.77 -15.12 -27.51
CA ASP A 661 36.92 -15.47 -28.92
C ASP A 661 36.16 -14.56 -29.90
N GLU A 662 35.28 -13.68 -29.40
CA GLU A 662 34.33 -12.81 -30.13
C GLU A 662 33.51 -13.50 -31.25
N VAL A 663 32.17 -13.43 -31.16
CA VAL A 663 31.28 -14.02 -32.16
C VAL A 663 30.46 -12.93 -32.85
N ILE A 664 30.67 -12.71 -34.13
CA ILE A 664 29.86 -11.81 -34.97
C ILE A 664 28.72 -12.62 -35.60
N THR A 665 27.48 -12.16 -35.46
CA THR A 665 26.27 -12.90 -35.91
C THR A 665 25.52 -12.22 -37.05
N THR A 666 26.00 -11.05 -37.46
CA THR A 666 25.50 -10.25 -38.58
C THR A 666 26.37 -10.41 -39.84
N PRO A 667 25.84 -10.23 -41.08
CA PRO A 667 24.45 -9.95 -41.43
C PRO A 667 23.52 -11.14 -41.19
N HIS A 668 22.26 -10.84 -40.87
CA HIS A 668 21.20 -11.85 -40.75
C HIS A 668 20.56 -12.09 -42.11
N THR A 669 20.11 -13.32 -42.35
CA THR A 669 19.24 -13.63 -43.50
C THR A 669 17.80 -13.62 -43.02
N VAL A 670 16.97 -12.75 -43.60
CA VAL A 670 15.53 -12.66 -43.35
C VAL A 670 14.81 -13.27 -44.53
N THR A 671 13.97 -14.27 -44.27
CA THR A 671 13.17 -14.97 -45.28
C THR A 671 11.70 -14.68 -45.01
N VAL A 672 10.99 -14.18 -46.01
CA VAL A 672 9.55 -13.90 -45.98
C VAL A 672 8.85 -14.95 -46.83
N THR A 673 7.80 -15.57 -46.29
CA THR A 673 7.01 -16.59 -46.98
C THR A 673 5.53 -16.26 -46.94
N LEU A 674 4.82 -16.44 -48.05
CA LEU A 674 3.37 -16.20 -48.16
C LEU A 674 2.75 -17.11 -49.23
N GLY A 675 1.84 -18.00 -48.84
CA GLY A 675 1.06 -18.78 -49.80
C GLY A 675 1.87 -19.65 -50.78
N GLY A 676 3.12 -20.01 -50.42
CA GLY A 676 4.05 -20.76 -51.29
C GLY A 676 5.08 -19.89 -52.02
N LEU A 677 4.93 -18.56 -51.99
CA LEU A 677 5.96 -17.60 -52.39
C LEU A 677 7.01 -17.48 -51.28
N GLU A 678 8.29 -17.39 -51.64
CA GLU A 678 9.42 -17.21 -50.73
C GLU A 678 10.45 -16.26 -51.35
N ASP A 679 10.88 -15.27 -50.58
CA ASP A 679 12.01 -14.43 -50.94
C ASP A 679 12.79 -14.01 -49.67
N SER A 680 14.05 -13.61 -49.84
CA SER A 680 14.96 -13.33 -48.74
C SER A 680 15.92 -12.18 -49.02
N PHE A 681 16.27 -11.47 -47.95
CA PHE A 681 17.29 -10.44 -47.99
C PHE A 681 18.24 -10.59 -46.81
N THR A 682 19.45 -10.04 -46.94
CA THR A 682 20.39 -9.95 -45.83
C THR A 682 20.40 -8.57 -45.22
N ILE A 683 20.46 -8.48 -43.89
CA ILE A 683 20.52 -7.20 -43.18
C ILE A 683 21.65 -7.18 -42.16
N LEU A 684 22.51 -6.17 -42.29
CA LEU A 684 23.56 -5.88 -41.31
C LEU A 684 22.91 -5.18 -40.10
N MET A 685 23.01 -5.77 -38.92
CA MET A 685 22.69 -5.12 -37.64
C MET A 685 23.95 -4.44 -37.07
N ASP A 686 23.95 -3.12 -37.05
CA ASP A 686 24.95 -2.22 -36.45
C ASP A 686 24.28 -1.04 -35.70
N GLY A 687 22.97 -1.18 -35.48
CA GLY A 687 22.03 -0.19 -35.00
C GLY A 687 20.61 -0.69 -35.27
N SER A 688 19.62 -0.14 -34.56
CA SER A 688 18.22 -0.45 -34.85
C SER A 688 17.79 0.10 -36.21
N LYS A 689 17.00 -0.66 -36.95
CA LYS A 689 16.64 -0.37 -38.34
C LYS A 689 15.16 -0.57 -38.61
N ASP A 690 14.60 0.36 -39.37
CA ASP A 690 13.34 0.17 -40.08
C ASP A 690 13.68 -0.35 -41.48
N HIS A 691 13.05 -1.46 -41.89
CA HIS A 691 13.23 -2.01 -43.23
C HIS A 691 11.88 -2.30 -43.87
N THR A 692 11.73 -1.88 -45.12
CA THR A 692 10.56 -2.19 -45.94
C THR A 692 10.93 -3.29 -46.91
N PHE A 693 10.15 -4.35 -46.91
CA PHE A 693 10.24 -5.46 -47.85
C PHE A 693 9.04 -5.40 -48.80
N ASP A 694 9.34 -5.30 -50.08
CA ASP A 694 8.36 -5.26 -51.16
C ASP A 694 8.35 -6.63 -51.85
N LEU A 695 7.22 -7.35 -51.76
CA LEU A 695 7.05 -8.63 -52.46
C LEU A 695 6.42 -8.38 -53.82
N ASP A 696 7.08 -8.87 -54.88
CA ASP A 696 6.53 -8.81 -56.22
C ASP A 696 5.28 -9.69 -56.36
N ASN A 697 4.19 -9.05 -56.81
CA ASN A 697 2.93 -9.70 -57.14
C ASN A 697 2.42 -9.34 -58.55
N TYR A 698 3.30 -8.86 -59.43
CA TYR A 698 2.98 -8.70 -60.84
C TYR A 698 3.18 -10.04 -61.55
N PRO A 699 2.12 -10.61 -62.16
CA PRO A 699 2.31 -11.76 -63.03
C PRO A 699 3.20 -11.39 -64.22
N PRO A 700 4.03 -12.31 -64.72
CA PRO A 700 4.80 -12.10 -65.93
C PRO A 700 3.87 -11.80 -67.11
N VAL A 701 4.32 -10.95 -68.03
CA VAL A 701 3.61 -10.67 -69.28
C VAL A 701 3.86 -11.82 -70.25
N LEU A 702 2.80 -12.35 -70.85
CA LEU A 702 2.84 -13.39 -71.87
C LEU A 702 1.85 -13.05 -72.99
N ALA A 703 2.27 -13.20 -74.24
CA ALA A 703 1.42 -13.04 -75.41
C ALA A 703 1.86 -13.96 -76.55
N ILE A 704 0.93 -14.69 -77.15
CA ILE A 704 1.10 -15.38 -78.43
C ILE A 704 0.78 -14.38 -79.55
N LEU A 705 1.75 -14.14 -80.44
CA LEU A 705 1.62 -13.15 -81.53
C LEU A 705 1.33 -13.78 -82.89
N SER A 706 1.79 -15.01 -83.12
CA SER A 706 1.54 -15.76 -84.35
C SER A 706 1.54 -17.26 -84.04
N PRO A 707 0.67 -18.05 -84.68
CA PRO A 707 -0.33 -17.63 -85.66
C PRO A 707 -1.53 -16.90 -85.01
N GLU A 708 -2.37 -16.23 -85.81
CA GLU A 708 -3.58 -15.56 -85.31
C GLU A 708 -4.61 -16.58 -84.81
N ASP A 709 -5.39 -16.23 -83.79
CA ASP A 709 -6.44 -17.10 -83.26
C ASP A 709 -7.50 -17.44 -84.32
N GLY A 710 -7.78 -18.74 -84.47
CA GLY A 710 -8.68 -19.30 -85.48
C GLY A 710 -8.09 -19.38 -86.89
N SER A 711 -6.78 -19.17 -87.07
CA SER A 711 -6.15 -19.27 -88.39
C SER A 711 -6.13 -20.70 -88.94
N LEU A 712 -6.32 -20.80 -90.26
CA LEU A 712 -6.27 -22.06 -91.01
C LEU A 712 -4.87 -22.30 -91.59
N HIS A 713 -4.34 -23.49 -91.39
CA HIS A 713 -3.01 -23.90 -91.86
C HIS A 713 -3.12 -25.16 -92.71
N ASN A 714 -2.21 -25.32 -93.68
CA ASN A 714 -2.15 -26.48 -94.58
C ASN A 714 -0.81 -27.24 -94.50
N VAL A 715 -0.03 -26.99 -93.45
CA VAL A 715 1.24 -27.66 -93.15
C VAL A 715 1.19 -28.19 -91.73
N THR A 716 1.65 -29.43 -91.54
CA THR A 716 1.51 -30.14 -90.25
C THR A 716 2.37 -29.58 -89.14
N THR A 717 3.41 -28.80 -89.45
CA THR A 717 4.27 -28.15 -88.46
C THR A 717 4.00 -26.65 -88.48
N ILE A 718 3.50 -26.13 -87.37
CA ILE A 718 3.16 -24.71 -87.19
C ILE A 718 4.18 -24.08 -86.23
N THR A 719 4.72 -22.93 -86.62
CA THR A 719 5.61 -22.12 -85.79
C THR A 719 4.79 -21.12 -84.97
N PHE A 720 4.91 -21.21 -83.65
CA PHE A 720 4.34 -20.27 -82.69
C PHE A 720 5.41 -19.27 -82.29
N THR A 721 5.05 -17.99 -82.31
CA THR A 721 5.91 -16.90 -81.83
C THR A 721 5.13 -15.98 -80.91
N GLY A 722 5.82 -15.35 -79.98
CA GLY A 722 5.20 -14.44 -79.04
C GLY A 722 6.20 -13.68 -78.18
N GLU A 723 5.70 -13.01 -77.16
CA GLU A 723 6.50 -12.28 -76.18
C GLU A 723 6.24 -12.81 -74.76
N ALA A 724 7.30 -12.93 -73.97
CA ALA A 724 7.24 -13.15 -72.54
C ALA A 724 8.30 -12.30 -71.84
N TRP A 725 7.91 -11.56 -70.80
CA TRP A 725 8.83 -10.77 -69.99
C TRP A 725 8.23 -10.46 -68.63
N ASP A 726 9.08 -10.23 -67.65
CA ASP A 726 8.67 -9.77 -66.34
C ASP A 726 8.87 -8.25 -66.22
N ALA A 727 7.89 -7.58 -65.62
CA ALA A 727 7.98 -6.14 -65.37
C ALA A 727 8.98 -5.80 -64.27
N VAL A 728 9.25 -6.75 -63.38
CA VAL A 728 10.25 -6.65 -62.33
C VAL A 728 11.46 -7.48 -62.74
N ILE A 729 12.59 -6.81 -62.97
CA ILE A 729 13.85 -7.46 -63.33
C ILE A 729 14.87 -7.02 -62.30
N THR A 730 15.17 -7.91 -61.35
CA THR A 730 16.23 -7.74 -60.36
C THR A 730 17.20 -8.91 -60.42
N GLU A 731 18.23 -8.95 -59.57
CA GLU A 731 19.17 -10.08 -59.54
C GLU A 731 18.52 -11.38 -59.02
N THR A 732 17.39 -11.26 -58.33
CA THR A 732 16.61 -12.36 -57.72
C THR A 732 15.24 -12.56 -58.36
N GLU A 733 14.76 -11.62 -59.17
CA GLU A 733 13.42 -11.61 -59.80
C GLU A 733 13.51 -11.59 -61.34
N GLY A 734 12.50 -12.13 -62.01
CA GLY A 734 12.47 -12.35 -63.46
C GLY A 734 11.93 -13.73 -63.83
N LEU A 735 11.87 -14.03 -65.13
CA LEU A 735 11.31 -15.31 -65.61
C LEU A 735 12.14 -16.52 -65.14
N ARG A 736 11.47 -17.53 -64.61
CA ARG A 736 12.04 -18.78 -64.10
C ARG A 736 11.90 -19.94 -65.07
N SER A 737 10.72 -20.09 -65.67
CA SER A 737 10.41 -21.19 -66.59
C SER A 737 9.25 -20.85 -67.50
N MET A 738 9.27 -21.40 -68.70
CA MET A 738 8.20 -21.29 -69.68
C MET A 738 7.92 -22.68 -70.28
N ALA A 739 6.67 -22.98 -70.60
CA ALA A 739 6.27 -24.25 -71.20
C ALA A 739 5.04 -24.08 -72.10
N TYR A 740 4.82 -25.00 -73.02
CA TYR A 740 3.60 -25.06 -73.83
C TYR A 740 2.91 -26.43 -73.72
N ARG A 741 1.60 -26.49 -73.98
CA ARG A 741 0.87 -27.74 -74.16
C ARG A 741 -0.14 -27.62 -75.31
N VAL A 742 -0.54 -28.78 -75.83
CA VAL A 742 -1.50 -28.89 -76.94
C VAL A 742 -2.66 -29.75 -76.46
N ASP A 743 -3.90 -29.31 -76.71
CA ASP A 743 -5.17 -30.01 -76.44
C ASP A 743 -5.28 -30.56 -75.01
N GLY A 744 -4.80 -29.80 -74.02
CA GLY A 744 -4.82 -30.21 -72.62
C GLY A 744 -3.85 -31.35 -72.27
N GLY A 745 -2.86 -31.63 -73.13
CA GLY A 745 -1.77 -32.58 -72.87
C GLY A 745 -0.77 -32.13 -71.80
N ASN A 746 0.36 -32.83 -71.71
CA ASN A 746 1.42 -32.46 -70.75
C ASN A 746 2.16 -31.19 -71.19
N TRP A 747 2.57 -30.38 -70.21
CA TRP A 747 3.44 -29.23 -70.42
C TRP A 747 4.83 -29.66 -70.91
N THR A 748 5.28 -29.06 -72.00
CA THR A 748 6.59 -29.24 -72.62
C THR A 748 7.45 -28.01 -72.36
N PRO A 749 8.62 -28.14 -71.70
CA PRO A 749 9.48 -27.00 -71.39
C PRO A 749 9.96 -26.25 -72.63
N MET A 750 10.08 -24.93 -72.50
CA MET A 750 10.64 -24.02 -73.49
C MET A 750 11.85 -23.30 -72.93
N ASP A 751 12.75 -22.90 -73.82
CA ASP A 751 13.81 -21.97 -73.46
C ASP A 751 13.22 -20.60 -73.14
N LEU A 752 13.73 -19.95 -72.09
CA LEU A 752 13.34 -18.58 -71.74
C LEU A 752 13.84 -17.59 -72.79
N PRO A 753 13.05 -16.55 -73.13
CA PRO A 753 13.49 -15.53 -74.07
C PRO A 753 14.67 -14.74 -73.48
N ALA A 754 15.71 -14.51 -74.29
CA ALA A 754 16.86 -13.69 -73.86
C ALA A 754 16.51 -12.20 -73.68
N VAL A 755 15.39 -11.74 -74.27
CA VAL A 755 14.90 -10.36 -74.14
C VAL A 755 13.39 -10.34 -73.92
N LYS A 756 12.59 -10.60 -74.96
CA LYS A 756 11.12 -10.70 -74.88
C LYS A 756 10.56 -11.76 -75.80
N ALA A 757 11.08 -11.88 -77.02
CA ALA A 757 10.52 -12.76 -78.03
C ALA A 757 10.90 -14.23 -77.80
N TRP A 758 9.93 -15.13 -77.97
CA TRP A 758 10.10 -16.58 -77.97
C TRP A 758 9.52 -17.20 -79.25
N THR A 759 9.96 -18.42 -79.56
CA THR A 759 9.49 -19.20 -80.72
C THR A 759 9.58 -20.69 -80.46
N PHE A 760 8.64 -21.47 -80.96
CA PHE A 760 8.70 -22.94 -80.97
C PHE A 760 7.86 -23.52 -82.12
N ASP A 761 8.15 -24.76 -82.50
CA ASP A 761 7.40 -25.48 -83.54
C ASP A 761 6.60 -26.62 -82.90
N VAL A 762 5.35 -26.78 -83.33
CA VAL A 762 4.48 -27.91 -82.95
C VAL A 762 4.02 -28.64 -84.19
N THR A 763 4.05 -29.97 -84.14
CA THR A 763 3.41 -30.80 -85.18
C THR A 763 2.02 -31.21 -84.71
N LEU A 764 1.01 -30.88 -85.53
CA LEU A 764 -0.41 -31.10 -85.24
C LEU A 764 -1.02 -32.09 -86.25
N GLU A 765 -2.16 -32.67 -85.90
CA GLU A 765 -2.99 -33.49 -86.81
C GLU A 765 -4.08 -32.62 -87.46
N ASP A 766 -4.82 -33.13 -88.44
CA ASP A 766 -5.92 -32.34 -89.00
C ASP A 766 -7.03 -32.12 -87.97
N GLY A 767 -7.57 -30.89 -87.91
CA GLY A 767 -8.63 -30.49 -87.01
C GLY A 767 -8.33 -29.22 -86.21
N PHE A 768 -9.19 -28.94 -85.22
CA PHE A 768 -9.02 -27.83 -84.28
C PHE A 768 -8.08 -28.22 -83.14
N HIS A 769 -7.07 -27.39 -82.92
CA HIS A 769 -6.10 -27.54 -81.84
C HIS A 769 -6.06 -26.29 -80.97
N VAL A 770 -5.97 -26.48 -79.67
CA VAL A 770 -5.73 -25.40 -78.69
C VAL A 770 -4.30 -25.54 -78.18
N VAL A 771 -3.49 -24.51 -78.41
CA VAL A 771 -2.13 -24.41 -77.91
C VAL A 771 -2.10 -23.39 -76.78
N GLU A 772 -1.64 -23.82 -75.61
CA GLU A 772 -1.50 -22.98 -74.42
C GLU A 772 0.00 -22.82 -74.10
N VAL A 773 0.39 -21.62 -73.68
CA VAL A 773 1.72 -21.31 -73.17
C VAL A 773 1.57 -20.82 -71.74
N GLU A 774 2.46 -21.25 -70.85
CA GLU A 774 2.56 -20.76 -69.48
C GLU A 774 3.97 -20.25 -69.20
N VAL A 775 4.06 -19.21 -68.38
CA VAL A 775 5.33 -18.67 -67.91
C VAL A 775 5.25 -18.36 -66.42
N TYR A 776 6.31 -18.70 -65.69
CA TYR A 776 6.50 -18.44 -64.27
C TYR A 776 7.68 -17.50 -64.05
N ASP A 777 7.58 -16.62 -63.05
CA ASP A 777 8.71 -15.86 -62.51
C ASP A 777 9.44 -16.63 -61.37
N ASN A 778 10.53 -16.04 -60.85
CA ASN A 778 11.37 -16.61 -59.81
C ASN A 778 10.69 -16.70 -58.44
N ILE A 779 9.74 -15.82 -58.14
CA ILE A 779 9.01 -15.79 -56.86
C ILE A 779 7.78 -16.72 -56.89
N GLY A 780 7.31 -17.09 -58.09
CA GLY A 780 6.24 -18.05 -58.33
C GLY A 780 4.96 -17.47 -58.93
N ASN A 781 4.92 -16.18 -59.32
CA ASN A 781 3.80 -15.66 -60.10
C ASN A 781 3.84 -16.26 -61.51
N TYR A 782 2.67 -16.42 -62.12
CA TYR A 782 2.55 -17.04 -63.44
C TYR A 782 1.45 -16.42 -64.28
N ASN A 783 1.58 -16.61 -65.59
CA ASN A 783 0.57 -16.20 -66.57
C ASN A 783 0.45 -17.26 -67.67
N THR A 784 -0.75 -17.38 -68.24
CA THR A 784 -1.06 -18.35 -69.29
C THR A 784 -1.77 -17.66 -70.45
N ASP A 785 -1.37 -17.97 -71.68
CA ASP A 785 -2.03 -17.48 -72.90
C ASP A 785 -2.34 -18.67 -73.83
N SER A 786 -3.36 -18.54 -74.67
CA SER A 786 -3.86 -19.64 -75.50
C SER A 786 -4.28 -19.16 -76.88
N VAL A 787 -4.02 -19.98 -77.89
CA VAL A 787 -4.44 -19.75 -79.28
C VAL A 787 -5.06 -21.01 -79.86
N THR A 788 -6.13 -20.84 -80.64
CA THR A 788 -6.77 -21.91 -81.40
C THR A 788 -6.29 -21.86 -82.85
N VAL A 789 -5.95 -23.01 -83.43
CA VAL A 789 -5.59 -23.13 -84.84
C VAL A 789 -6.37 -24.27 -85.47
N GLU A 790 -6.74 -24.12 -86.74
CA GLU A 790 -7.34 -25.18 -87.54
C GLU A 790 -6.31 -25.67 -88.56
N LEU A 791 -6.00 -26.97 -88.53
CA LEU A 791 -5.12 -27.60 -89.51
C LEU A 791 -5.96 -28.41 -90.49
N ASP A 792 -5.80 -28.11 -91.78
CA ASP A 792 -6.34 -28.88 -92.90
C ASP A 792 -5.21 -29.16 -93.90
N ALA A 793 -4.48 -30.25 -93.66
CA ALA A 793 -3.41 -30.75 -94.54
C ALA A 793 -3.89 -31.85 -95.49
N ALA A 794 -5.20 -32.15 -95.52
CA ALA A 794 -5.76 -33.16 -96.40
C ALA A 794 -5.73 -32.70 -97.87
N PRO A 795 -5.17 -33.50 -98.81
CA PRO A 795 -5.30 -33.19 -100.23
C PRO A 795 -6.78 -33.31 -100.65
N PRO A 796 -7.29 -32.41 -101.52
CA PRO A 796 -8.68 -32.48 -101.96
C PRO A 796 -8.95 -33.76 -102.76
N ASP A 797 -10.10 -34.38 -102.53
CA ASP A 797 -10.52 -35.60 -103.25
C ASP A 797 -11.02 -35.25 -104.66
N LEU A 798 -10.63 -36.04 -105.66
CA LEU A 798 -11.14 -35.96 -107.03
C LEU A 798 -11.67 -37.32 -107.49
N ILE A 799 -12.97 -37.39 -107.75
CA ILE A 799 -13.62 -38.58 -108.30
C ILE A 799 -14.07 -38.27 -109.73
N VAL A 800 -13.50 -38.97 -110.70
CA VAL A 800 -13.93 -38.90 -112.10
C VAL A 800 -15.07 -39.89 -112.33
N LEU A 801 -16.24 -39.39 -112.72
CA LEU A 801 -17.48 -40.15 -112.96
C LEU A 801 -17.69 -40.49 -114.43
N ALA A 802 -17.13 -39.71 -115.36
CA ALA A 802 -17.14 -40.00 -116.79
C ALA A 802 -15.87 -39.46 -117.47
N PRO A 803 -15.36 -40.15 -118.52
CA PRO A 803 -15.87 -41.41 -119.05
C PRO A 803 -15.66 -42.59 -118.10
N GLU A 804 -16.48 -43.64 -118.23
CA GLU A 804 -16.22 -44.90 -117.51
C GLU A 804 -14.83 -45.43 -117.86
N GLU A 805 -14.17 -46.02 -116.87
CA GLU A 805 -12.81 -46.51 -117.04
C GLU A 805 -12.73 -47.55 -118.17
N GLY A 806 -11.78 -47.35 -119.08
CA GLY A 806 -11.61 -48.20 -120.26
C GLY A 806 -12.42 -47.78 -121.49
N LEU A 807 -13.08 -46.62 -121.50
CA LEU A 807 -13.74 -46.09 -122.70
C LEU A 807 -12.74 -45.92 -123.85
N VAL A 808 -12.95 -46.68 -124.93
CA VAL A 808 -12.25 -46.48 -126.21
C VAL A 808 -13.17 -45.68 -127.13
N THR A 809 -12.75 -44.47 -127.50
CA THR A 809 -13.52 -43.59 -128.39
C THR A 809 -12.62 -43.00 -129.47
N ASN A 810 -13.20 -42.73 -130.64
CA ASN A 810 -12.54 -42.04 -131.75
C ASN A 810 -13.01 -40.57 -131.87
N GLN A 811 -13.77 -40.08 -130.89
CA GLN A 811 -14.17 -38.68 -130.79
C GLN A 811 -12.95 -37.84 -130.38
N THR A 812 -12.70 -36.72 -131.07
CA THR A 812 -11.59 -35.81 -130.75
C THR A 812 -11.85 -34.91 -129.54
N GLY A 813 -13.09 -34.88 -129.04
CA GLY A 813 -13.48 -34.20 -127.81
C GLY A 813 -14.08 -35.21 -126.82
N LEU A 814 -13.60 -35.18 -125.57
CA LEU A 814 -14.04 -36.05 -124.50
C LEU A 814 -14.62 -35.20 -123.38
N LEU A 815 -15.87 -35.47 -122.99
CA LEU A 815 -16.47 -34.85 -121.81
C LEU A 815 -15.99 -35.61 -120.58
N VAL A 816 -15.25 -34.93 -119.71
CA VAL A 816 -14.87 -35.45 -118.40
C VAL A 816 -15.81 -34.86 -117.35
N ILE A 817 -16.45 -35.72 -116.58
CA ILE A 817 -17.32 -35.30 -115.47
C ILE A 817 -16.71 -35.87 -114.20
N GLY A 818 -16.50 -35.04 -113.20
CA GLY A 818 -16.07 -35.46 -111.87
C GLY A 818 -16.72 -34.61 -110.79
N VAL A 819 -16.60 -35.07 -109.55
CA VAL A 819 -16.89 -34.28 -108.35
C VAL A 819 -15.60 -34.15 -107.55
N CYS A 820 -15.37 -32.95 -107.03
CA CYS A 820 -14.24 -32.56 -106.20
C CYS A 820 -14.74 -31.78 -104.98
N ASP A 821 -13.89 -31.61 -103.98
CA ASP A 821 -14.22 -30.81 -102.82
C ASP A 821 -14.54 -29.34 -103.17
N PRO A 822 -15.48 -28.70 -102.45
CA PRO A 822 -15.83 -27.31 -102.66
C PRO A 822 -14.60 -26.39 -102.54
N GLY A 823 -14.25 -25.69 -103.61
CA GLY A 823 -13.11 -24.76 -103.63
C GLY A 823 -11.80 -25.32 -104.19
N ALA A 824 -11.74 -26.62 -104.54
CA ALA A 824 -10.58 -27.22 -105.19
C ALA A 824 -10.39 -26.71 -106.64
N GLU A 825 -9.16 -26.35 -107.02
CA GLU A 825 -8.79 -26.09 -108.42
C GLU A 825 -8.41 -27.40 -109.13
N VAL A 826 -9.26 -27.84 -110.06
CA VAL A 826 -9.00 -29.01 -110.92
C VAL A 826 -8.23 -28.53 -112.16
N THR A 827 -6.93 -28.85 -112.23
CA THR A 827 -6.01 -28.39 -113.30
C THR A 827 -5.61 -29.48 -114.28
#